data_AF-A0A3R9WK08-F1
#
_entry.id   AF-A0A3R9WK08-F1
#
_cell.length_a   1.000
_cell.length_b   1.000
_cell.length_c   1.000
_cell.angle_alpha   90.00
_cell.angle_beta   90.00
_cell.angle_gamma   90.00
#
_symmetry.space_group_name_H-M   'P 1'
#
loop_
_entity.id
_entity.type
_entity.pdbx_description
1 polymer ?
#
loop_
_entity_poly.entity_id
_entity_poly.type
_entity_poly.pdbx_seq_one_letter_code
_entity_poly.pdbx_strand_id
1 'polypeptide(L)'
;MPPVARRTGGTAMEWVAVDGTEGESGRAAYDVALDPYAEPRPALVCRNAAGRVLKKVPAPVRKSDEADLLQALADWLAEHAAHARSQAERWMTRSLPLPARLLHAVWPDPYWQRVLRHAVVAPYRPDGSADVARAGLLVRAGGDPVRGLRVVSPEGELYLEEPLVTIPHPVLLDPEGRGQLERWRSLLDAYGGEQGVEQLHRTVWWRPRAAPATRHDWRGVDAFDGADFDSGARFERAVSRFGGRIRGETAHFDVYAGRTRHAMRIDLRWQGPMSGTLMNDVYWGARGTARQGAGAYDDIPLVAWSEGMRTVAHLYDARDGGYRQEDRPDASTAYQRFLARCAENADGEGSGVGDSTAPGAWEDSELLDAGGIAPGTEPDAAAGEDALVVCRYGWAGLEEGARIVRLVPRRAAGAEDAVARVLGLVPLAESGSGQEESGPGDAGRRDDTGREVAGREVAGREVAGREVVGREVVGREVAGREVAGREVAGREVVGREVVGRVRSAPAGFLARVCRAEPADARRAIGLLKQLRACGVTAATKPGRAAKGLEAAVTPLEKQSPGLVTAALEEGARIVADAGSPAMAQPLFARAREVENRSGALIDEDALIESFVDCAAAGAVSKRALADHRDALVARLPAPGAARCYRRLVLSWHRAGLPSRPEFAPVLLDFAGGTAPVDEEHRVLLRGLLSHGGMDEATMDVWDGWAPVLTALLRDGTVGPEELLHATAAPTGGGRAALAEAAAGWVRLLRETGAAALLTATGEPAPAGTGEAGAAVDAEDLCAWLDRFARRYRGLRPPVDGLHELLTGIGARLRAEGAVFRALPVLRLPDTQASARDRWLDLGLLDALLAAGVPVREDAAEPLGFVNWLGRAKGDDLPHVLRDDRFAPRLTAELAHPSVCLSLSPRPPHPLVQDPGRVRTLMAGPALRAFAVGRLREHGRRAAAGGVLPLHTALRDLEPFAVPAARRHVAVETEHLLAIEPAVALARTLRDGIPDEWGWPGDGDQWHRGDWAEIRDGGDALLLVGAGRAVAVDGSGLRTRWQDETYDHRKPWQTGLRWEDGAFVTVPFDGADRVRSPAEPAARETVLFPGDDRPRTVHRAVHRVGGTAQEFGELRGPGGDVVAAWALTGRGVFGRRNGRWVAGSPFAPPPGWWHLLRPRDEEGSARLRTVDTATAEELLAAVGPETRTSVRELRGARSGARVVHETTQRVWSELGEAIRRVLPEVTHEHVVDGLAGVLWSAVECRELAARPRGA
;
A
#
# COMPACT_ATOMS: atom_id res chain seq x y z
N MET A 1 -36.44 -5.36 42.89
CA MET A 1 -35.36 -4.64 43.61
C MET A 1 -35.04 -5.34 44.92
N PRO A 2 -33.89 -6.00 45.04
CA PRO A 2 -33.02 -5.84 46.19
C PRO A 2 -32.08 -4.64 45.95
N PRO A 3 -31.62 -3.94 47.00
CA PRO A 3 -30.75 -2.79 46.86
C PRO A 3 -29.35 -3.25 46.42
N VAL A 4 -28.72 -2.45 45.55
CA VAL A 4 -27.28 -2.46 45.33
C VAL A 4 -26.62 -2.36 46.70
N ALA A 5 -26.01 -3.45 47.15
CA ALA A 5 -25.16 -3.41 48.32
C ALA A 5 -24.01 -2.47 47.98
N ARG A 6 -24.07 -1.22 48.47
CA ARG A 6 -22.84 -0.57 48.91
C ARG A 6 -22.17 -1.59 49.80
N ARG A 7 -21.05 -2.17 49.37
CA ARG A 7 -20.19 -2.99 50.22
C ARG A 7 -19.74 -2.10 51.38
N THR A 8 -20.53 -2.07 52.44
CA THR A 8 -20.24 -1.44 53.74
C THR A 8 -19.67 -2.44 54.73
N GLY A 9 -19.25 -3.62 54.26
CA GLY A 9 -18.38 -4.51 55.03
C GLY A 9 -16.94 -4.05 54.85
N GLY A 10 -16.33 -3.55 55.92
CA GLY A 10 -14.91 -3.18 55.90
C GLY A 10 -14.08 -4.39 55.54
N THR A 11 -13.52 -4.40 54.32
CA THR A 11 -12.43 -5.30 53.97
C THR A 11 -11.29 -5.06 54.96
N ALA A 12 -10.83 -6.13 55.60
CA ALA A 12 -9.69 -6.09 56.51
C ALA A 12 -8.42 -5.80 55.69
N MET A 13 -8.16 -4.53 55.41
CA MET A 13 -6.95 -4.10 54.73
C MET A 13 -5.75 -4.29 55.66
N GLU A 14 -4.68 -4.88 55.14
CA GLU A 14 -3.41 -5.01 55.85
C GLU A 14 -2.70 -3.64 55.86
N TRP A 15 -2.63 -3.02 57.04
CA TRP A 15 -2.03 -1.69 57.22
C TRP A 15 -0.56 -1.84 57.62
N VAL A 16 0.32 -1.20 56.83
CA VAL A 16 1.76 -1.14 57.09
C VAL A 16 2.12 0.23 57.65
N ALA A 17 2.80 0.25 58.80
CA ALA A 17 3.27 1.49 59.40
C ALA A 17 4.43 2.08 58.56
N VAL A 18 4.43 3.40 58.35
CA VAL A 18 5.49 4.07 57.56
C VAL A 18 6.56 4.62 58.49
N ASP A 19 7.74 4.01 58.44
CA ASP A 19 8.88 4.40 59.25
C ASP A 19 9.40 5.81 58.90
N GLY A 20 9.86 6.56 59.91
CA GLY A 20 10.40 7.92 59.73
C GLY A 20 9.35 9.04 59.69
N THR A 21 8.08 8.76 59.98
CA THR A 21 7.04 9.78 60.20
C THR A 21 6.70 9.88 61.70
N GLU A 22 7.29 10.84 62.43
CA GLU A 22 7.04 10.97 63.88
C GLU A 22 5.68 11.59 64.18
N GLY A 23 4.84 10.88 64.94
CA GLY A 23 3.59 11.40 65.51
C GLY A 23 3.74 11.77 66.98
N GLU A 24 2.83 12.60 67.52
CA GLU A 24 2.85 13.18 68.89
C GLU A 24 2.81 12.16 70.05
N SER A 25 2.81 10.84 69.78
CA SER A 25 2.61 9.78 70.78
C SER A 25 3.53 8.55 70.63
N GLY A 26 4.60 8.62 69.84
CA GLY A 26 5.54 7.49 69.65
C GLY A 26 5.02 6.37 68.73
N ARG A 27 3.87 6.56 68.08
CA ARG A 27 3.39 5.78 66.93
C ARG A 27 3.79 6.48 65.62
N ALA A 28 3.95 5.69 64.54
CA ALA A 28 4.08 6.23 63.19
C ALA A 28 2.93 7.18 62.88
N ALA A 29 3.21 8.33 62.25
CA ALA A 29 2.21 9.35 61.97
C ALA A 29 1.18 8.88 60.93
N TYR A 30 1.55 7.89 60.11
CA TYR A 30 0.73 7.34 59.04
C TYR A 30 0.92 5.82 58.88
N ASP A 31 -0.18 5.12 58.57
CA ASP A 31 -0.15 3.78 58.00
C ASP A 31 -0.61 3.84 56.53
N VAL A 32 -0.09 2.95 55.70
CA VAL A 32 -0.44 2.78 54.29
C VAL A 32 -0.93 1.35 54.04
N ALA A 33 -1.92 1.19 53.16
CA ALA A 33 -2.42 -0.10 52.69
C ALA A 33 -2.76 -0.03 51.20
N LEU A 34 -2.94 -1.18 50.55
CA LEU A 34 -3.45 -1.29 49.19
C LEU A 34 -4.92 -1.74 49.24
N ASP A 35 -5.81 -0.97 48.60
CA ASP A 35 -7.16 -1.43 48.27
C ASP A 35 -7.12 -2.10 46.88
N PRO A 36 -7.16 -3.44 46.79
CA PRO A 36 -7.13 -4.15 45.51
C PRO A 36 -8.44 -3.99 44.72
N TYR A 37 -9.54 -3.55 45.35
CA TYR A 37 -10.85 -3.46 44.70
C TYR A 37 -11.22 -2.05 44.29
N ALA A 38 -10.38 -1.05 44.60
CA ALA A 38 -10.58 0.34 44.21
C ALA A 38 -10.81 0.50 42.69
N GLU A 39 -11.73 1.40 42.32
CA GLU A 39 -12.03 1.72 40.92
C GLU A 39 -11.51 3.12 40.54
N PRO A 40 -11.03 3.30 39.29
CA PRO A 40 -11.00 2.35 38.17
C PRO A 40 -9.85 1.33 38.23
N ARG A 41 -8.94 1.44 39.22
CA ARG A 41 -7.79 0.53 39.40
C ARG A 41 -7.39 0.44 40.88
N PRO A 42 -6.70 -0.64 41.30
CA PRO A 42 -6.14 -0.79 42.64
C PRO A 42 -5.37 0.46 43.09
N ALA A 43 -5.57 0.89 44.34
CA ALA A 43 -5.05 2.16 44.83
C ALA A 43 -4.56 2.11 46.28
N LEU A 44 -3.50 2.87 46.55
CA LEU A 44 -3.00 3.06 47.92
C LEU A 44 -3.99 3.90 48.73
N VAL A 45 -4.27 3.45 49.94
CA VAL A 45 -5.00 4.18 50.96
C VAL A 45 -4.08 4.46 52.14
N CYS A 46 -4.28 5.59 52.80
CA CYS A 46 -3.47 6.02 53.93
C CYS A 46 -4.38 6.45 55.07
N ARG A 47 -4.04 6.10 56.31
CA ARG A 47 -4.70 6.60 57.52
C ARG A 47 -3.69 7.29 58.43
N ASN A 48 -4.15 8.29 59.18
CA ASN A 48 -3.32 8.96 60.17
C ASN A 48 -3.26 8.18 61.51
N ALA A 49 -2.46 8.65 62.46
CA ALA A 49 -2.34 8.08 63.81
C ALA A 49 -3.68 7.97 64.59
N ALA A 50 -4.71 8.75 64.22
CA ALA A 50 -6.05 8.66 64.79
C ALA A 50 -6.95 7.62 64.09
N GLY A 51 -6.40 6.83 63.16
CA GLY A 51 -7.12 5.80 62.40
C GLY A 51 -8.01 6.34 61.27
N ARG A 52 -7.98 7.64 60.98
CA ARG A 52 -8.81 8.27 59.94
C ARG A 52 -8.17 8.11 58.56
N VAL A 53 -8.88 7.47 57.64
CA VAL A 53 -8.47 7.35 56.22
C VAL A 53 -8.48 8.73 55.55
N LEU A 54 -7.39 9.06 54.87
CA LEU A 54 -7.16 10.34 54.21
C LEU A 54 -7.64 10.29 52.75
N LYS A 55 -8.09 11.44 52.22
CA LYS A 55 -8.49 11.56 50.81
C LYS A 55 -7.32 11.41 49.82
N LYS A 56 -6.09 11.69 50.24
CA LYS A 56 -4.87 11.57 49.44
C LYS A 56 -3.74 11.05 50.30
N VAL A 57 -2.89 10.20 49.73
CA VAL A 57 -1.66 9.74 50.37
C VAL A 57 -0.67 10.92 50.45
N PRO A 58 -0.19 11.30 51.64
CA PRO A 58 0.75 12.40 51.82
C PRO A 58 2.07 12.18 51.05
N ALA A 59 2.73 13.26 50.63
CA ALA A 59 3.99 13.17 49.89
C ALA A 59 5.15 12.45 50.61
N PRO A 60 5.32 12.55 51.95
CA PRO A 60 6.32 11.77 52.68
C PRO A 60 6.02 10.26 52.63
N VAL A 61 4.76 9.87 52.86
CA VAL A 61 4.31 8.46 52.80
C VAL A 61 4.49 7.89 51.40
N ARG A 62 4.13 8.65 50.36
CA ARG A 62 4.28 8.23 48.96
C ARG A 62 5.73 8.03 48.51
N LYS A 63 6.73 8.49 49.28
CA LYS A 63 8.16 8.33 48.96
C LYS A 63 8.85 7.27 49.84
N SER A 64 8.07 6.56 50.67
CA SER A 64 8.58 5.47 51.50
C SER A 64 8.75 4.19 50.69
N ASP A 65 9.67 3.33 51.13
CA ASP A 65 9.93 2.05 50.48
C ASP A 65 8.70 1.12 50.56
N GLU A 66 7.93 1.20 51.66
CA GLU A 66 6.69 0.46 51.86
C GLU A 66 5.61 0.86 50.83
N ALA A 67 5.48 2.17 50.56
CA ALA A 67 4.55 2.67 49.56
C ALA A 67 4.98 2.31 48.14
N ASP A 68 6.29 2.28 47.84
CA ASP A 68 6.79 1.89 46.52
C ASP A 68 6.53 0.40 46.21
N LEU A 69 6.68 -0.49 47.20
CA LEU A 69 6.33 -1.91 47.06
C LEU A 69 4.82 -2.13 46.86
N LEU A 70 3.98 -1.49 47.69
CA LEU A 70 2.52 -1.59 47.53
C LEU A 70 2.05 -0.95 46.21
N GLN A 71 2.71 0.11 45.74
CA GLN A 71 2.42 0.71 44.43
C GLN A 71 2.83 -0.21 43.28
N ALA A 72 3.94 -0.94 43.40
CA ALA A 72 4.35 -1.95 42.43
C ALA A 72 3.33 -3.09 42.35
N LEU A 73 2.83 -3.59 43.49
CA LEU A 73 1.75 -4.58 43.53
C LEU A 73 0.45 -4.03 42.93
N ALA A 74 0.08 -2.79 43.23
CA ALA A 74 -1.10 -2.14 42.66
C ALA A 74 -1.04 -2.05 41.13
N ASP A 75 0.13 -1.68 40.59
CA ASP A 75 0.34 -1.60 39.15
C ASP A 75 0.34 -3.00 38.51
N TRP A 76 0.96 -4.00 39.15
CA TRP A 76 0.93 -5.40 38.69
C TRP A 76 -0.51 -5.96 38.63
N LEU A 77 -1.33 -5.68 39.64
CA LEU A 77 -2.76 -6.05 39.65
C LEU A 77 -3.56 -5.31 38.58
N ALA A 78 -3.25 -4.04 38.32
CA ALA A 78 -3.88 -3.27 37.24
C ALA A 78 -3.53 -3.84 35.85
N GLU A 79 -2.27 -4.24 35.63
CA GLU A 79 -1.82 -4.94 34.42
C GLU A 79 -2.52 -6.29 34.27
N HIS A 80 -2.67 -7.04 35.37
CA HIS A 80 -3.41 -8.30 35.39
C HIS A 80 -4.89 -8.11 34.99
N ALA A 81 -5.56 -7.11 35.56
CA ALA A 81 -6.95 -6.78 35.24
C ALA A 81 -7.13 -6.38 33.76
N ALA A 82 -6.20 -5.57 33.23
CA ALA A 82 -6.20 -5.19 31.83
C ALA A 82 -5.97 -6.38 30.90
N HIS A 83 -5.07 -7.29 31.27
CA HIS A 83 -4.81 -8.52 30.53
C HIS A 83 -6.04 -9.43 30.49
N ALA A 84 -6.71 -9.66 31.63
CA ALA A 84 -7.92 -10.46 31.72
C ALA A 84 -9.02 -9.91 30.79
N ARG A 85 -9.24 -8.59 30.81
CA ARG A 85 -10.20 -7.93 29.92
C ARG A 85 -9.85 -8.12 28.44
N SER A 86 -8.60 -7.85 28.05
CA SER A 86 -8.17 -7.95 26.66
C SER A 86 -8.28 -9.38 26.12
N GLN A 87 -7.99 -10.39 26.95
CA GLN A 87 -8.15 -11.80 26.56
C GLN A 87 -9.63 -12.16 26.36
N ALA A 88 -10.51 -11.80 27.30
CA ALA A 88 -11.94 -12.06 27.15
C ALA A 88 -12.56 -11.33 25.96
N GLU A 89 -12.14 -10.09 25.67
CA GLU A 89 -12.54 -9.36 24.46
C GLU A 89 -12.07 -10.07 23.18
N ARG A 90 -10.85 -10.63 23.17
CA ARG A 90 -10.33 -11.39 22.02
C ARG A 90 -11.12 -12.68 21.80
N TRP A 91 -11.46 -13.40 22.87
CA TRP A 91 -12.31 -14.58 22.79
C TRP A 91 -13.68 -14.24 22.22
N MET A 92 -14.28 -13.14 22.67
CA MET A 92 -15.60 -12.68 22.20
C MET A 92 -15.59 -12.21 20.74
N THR A 93 -14.65 -11.33 20.38
CA THR A 93 -14.59 -10.71 19.04
C THR A 93 -14.35 -11.69 17.92
N ARG A 94 -13.73 -12.83 18.23
CA ARG A 94 -13.49 -13.91 17.27
C ARG A 94 -14.34 -15.17 17.51
N SER A 95 -15.15 -15.18 18.56
CA SER A 95 -15.94 -16.35 19.01
C SER A 95 -15.08 -17.62 19.11
N LEU A 96 -13.91 -17.51 19.76
CA LEU A 96 -12.96 -18.61 19.86
C LEU A 96 -13.49 -19.74 20.75
N PRO A 97 -13.16 -21.01 20.46
CA PRO A 97 -13.41 -22.11 21.39
C PRO A 97 -12.53 -21.98 22.64
N LEU A 98 -13.12 -22.24 23.80
CA LEU A 98 -12.50 -22.13 25.12
C LEU A 98 -12.71 -23.42 25.90
N PRO A 99 -11.67 -24.00 26.53
CA PRO A 99 -11.83 -25.10 27.47
C PRO A 99 -12.70 -24.66 28.66
N ALA A 100 -13.78 -25.38 28.98
CA ALA A 100 -14.62 -25.04 30.14
C ALA A 100 -13.82 -25.03 31.46
N ARG A 101 -12.83 -25.93 31.59
CA ARG A 101 -11.86 -25.97 32.70
C ARG A 101 -11.07 -24.66 32.89
N LEU A 102 -10.82 -23.91 31.81
CA LEU A 102 -10.16 -22.61 31.89
C LEU A 102 -11.02 -21.62 32.69
N LEU A 103 -12.32 -21.56 32.38
CA LEU A 103 -13.26 -20.67 33.06
C LEU A 103 -13.41 -21.06 34.54
N HIS A 104 -13.40 -22.37 34.85
CA HIS A 104 -13.35 -22.86 36.23
C HIS A 104 -12.08 -22.41 36.96
N ALA A 105 -10.92 -22.54 36.33
CA ALA A 105 -9.63 -22.23 36.94
C ALA A 105 -9.49 -20.74 37.29
N VAL A 106 -9.97 -19.83 36.43
CA VAL A 106 -9.85 -18.37 36.62
C VAL A 106 -10.97 -17.78 37.48
N TRP A 107 -12.09 -18.48 37.70
CA TRP A 107 -13.25 -17.96 38.44
C TRP A 107 -12.99 -17.49 39.89
N PRO A 108 -12.07 -18.10 40.66
CA PRO A 108 -11.69 -17.62 41.99
C PRO A 108 -10.97 -16.26 42.00
N ASP A 109 -10.51 -15.80 40.84
CA ASP A 109 -9.87 -14.50 40.69
C ASP A 109 -10.91 -13.38 40.53
N PRO A 110 -10.88 -12.35 41.40
CA PRO A 110 -11.87 -11.27 41.35
C PRO A 110 -11.80 -10.44 40.07
N TYR A 111 -10.64 -10.31 39.44
CA TYR A 111 -10.46 -9.57 38.18
C TYR A 111 -10.99 -10.36 36.98
N TRP A 112 -10.69 -11.65 36.89
CA TRP A 112 -11.29 -12.51 35.86
C TRP A 112 -12.80 -12.65 36.05
N GLN A 113 -13.27 -12.84 37.28
CA GLN A 113 -14.68 -12.91 37.59
C GLN A 113 -15.41 -11.62 37.19
N ARG A 114 -14.83 -10.44 37.46
CA ARG A 114 -15.41 -9.16 37.05
C ARG A 114 -15.58 -9.05 35.53
N VAL A 115 -14.64 -9.59 34.77
CA VAL A 115 -14.64 -9.58 33.30
C VAL A 115 -15.63 -10.58 32.71
N LEU A 116 -15.71 -11.79 33.28
CA LEU A 116 -16.49 -12.91 32.73
C LEU A 116 -17.92 -13.00 33.27
N ARG A 117 -18.20 -12.44 34.46
CA ARG A 117 -19.55 -12.43 35.04
C ARG A 117 -20.52 -11.74 34.08
N HIS A 118 -21.64 -12.42 33.84
CA HIS A 118 -22.68 -12.03 32.91
C HIS A 118 -22.27 -11.95 31.44
N ALA A 119 -21.09 -12.44 31.04
CA ALA A 119 -20.83 -12.72 29.63
C ALA A 119 -21.80 -13.81 29.15
N VAL A 120 -22.39 -13.64 27.97
CA VAL A 120 -23.16 -14.69 27.31
C VAL A 120 -22.18 -15.75 26.84
N VAL A 121 -22.35 -16.98 27.31
CA VAL A 121 -21.55 -18.16 26.96
C VAL A 121 -22.46 -19.18 26.27
N ALA A 122 -21.95 -19.82 25.22
CA ALA A 122 -22.66 -20.84 24.45
C ALA A 122 -21.81 -22.12 24.31
N PRO A 123 -22.41 -23.31 24.21
CA PRO A 123 -21.70 -24.51 23.78
C PRO A 123 -21.00 -24.31 22.43
N TYR A 124 -19.78 -24.82 22.30
CA TYR A 124 -19.05 -24.80 21.02
C TYR A 124 -19.23 -26.14 20.31
N ARG A 125 -19.78 -26.12 19.09
CA ARG A 125 -20.10 -27.34 18.35
C ARG A 125 -18.90 -27.89 17.57
N PRO A 126 -18.86 -29.20 17.26
CA PRO A 126 -17.82 -29.80 16.42
C PRO A 126 -17.79 -29.22 15.00
N ASP A 127 -18.92 -28.70 14.51
CA ASP A 127 -19.07 -28.00 13.22
C ASP A 127 -18.56 -26.55 13.24
N GLY A 128 -17.75 -26.19 14.24
CA GLY A 128 -17.13 -24.88 14.38
C GLY A 128 -18.06 -23.73 14.76
N SER A 129 -19.35 -23.99 15.02
CA SER A 129 -20.34 -22.96 15.33
C SER A 129 -20.64 -22.83 16.83
N ALA A 130 -21.17 -21.66 17.23
CA ALA A 130 -21.71 -21.44 18.57
C ALA A 130 -23.17 -21.90 18.65
N ASP A 131 -23.54 -22.67 19.67
CA ASP A 131 -24.93 -23.01 19.96
C ASP A 131 -25.64 -21.87 20.71
N VAL A 132 -26.00 -20.83 19.96
CA VAL A 132 -26.67 -19.65 20.52
C VAL A 132 -28.06 -19.94 21.11
N ALA A 133 -28.69 -21.05 20.75
CA ALA A 133 -29.98 -21.45 21.31
C ALA A 133 -29.85 -21.96 22.75
N ARG A 134 -28.67 -22.46 23.13
CA ARG A 134 -28.33 -22.88 24.50
C ARG A 134 -27.42 -21.89 25.21
N ALA A 135 -27.32 -20.66 24.71
CA ALA A 135 -26.51 -19.63 25.32
C ALA A 135 -27.15 -19.10 26.62
N GLY A 136 -26.34 -18.54 27.52
CA GLY A 136 -26.83 -17.85 28.71
C GLY A 136 -25.78 -16.95 29.36
N LEU A 137 -26.23 -16.01 30.20
CA LEU A 137 -25.38 -15.16 31.03
C LEU A 137 -24.64 -16.02 32.07
N LEU A 138 -23.31 -15.96 32.10
CA LEU A 138 -22.49 -16.71 33.05
C LEU A 138 -22.64 -16.14 34.48
N VAL A 139 -23.27 -16.91 35.36
CA VAL A 139 -23.52 -16.50 36.76
C VAL A 139 -22.52 -17.17 37.72
N ARG A 140 -22.09 -18.40 37.45
CA ARG A 140 -21.14 -19.14 38.28
C ARG A 140 -20.33 -20.17 37.49
N ALA A 141 -19.02 -20.21 37.74
CA ALA A 141 -18.10 -21.23 37.21
C ALA A 141 -17.24 -21.89 38.33
N GLY A 142 -17.64 -21.89 39.60
CA GLY A 142 -16.80 -22.43 40.69
C GLY A 142 -17.53 -23.28 41.74
N GLY A 143 -16.84 -24.30 42.28
CA GLY A 143 -17.24 -25.12 43.43
C GLY A 143 -17.11 -26.63 43.19
N ASP A 144 -17.57 -27.12 42.04
CA ASP A 144 -17.54 -28.54 41.65
C ASP A 144 -17.46 -28.64 40.11
N PRO A 145 -16.33 -29.07 39.51
CA PRO A 145 -16.22 -29.21 38.05
C PRO A 145 -17.16 -30.27 37.46
N VAL A 146 -17.78 -31.13 38.29
CA VAL A 146 -18.76 -32.14 37.86
C VAL A 146 -20.10 -31.51 37.45
N ARG A 147 -20.44 -30.30 37.93
CA ARG A 147 -21.75 -29.66 37.66
C ARG A 147 -21.76 -28.66 36.48
N GLY A 148 -20.66 -28.52 35.74
CA GLY A 148 -20.56 -27.62 34.58
C GLY A 148 -20.67 -26.11 34.90
N LEU A 149 -20.79 -25.28 33.86
CA LEU A 149 -20.95 -23.84 33.96
C LEU A 149 -22.43 -23.47 34.14
N ARG A 150 -22.75 -22.67 35.16
CA ARG A 150 -24.13 -22.21 35.41
C ARG A 150 -24.40 -20.92 34.65
N VAL A 151 -25.34 -20.98 33.70
CA VAL A 151 -25.75 -19.85 32.86
C VAL A 151 -27.25 -19.58 32.96
N VAL A 152 -27.68 -18.36 32.63
CA VAL A 152 -29.11 -17.96 32.61
C VAL A 152 -29.47 -17.42 31.23
N SER A 153 -30.36 -18.10 30.51
CA SER A 153 -30.92 -17.65 29.24
C SER A 153 -32.24 -16.89 29.45
N PRO A 154 -32.80 -16.24 28.42
CA PRO A 154 -34.15 -15.66 28.48
C PRO A 154 -35.25 -16.69 28.80
N GLU A 155 -35.00 -17.98 28.54
CA GLU A 155 -35.90 -19.10 28.78
C GLU A 155 -35.74 -19.74 30.17
N GLY A 156 -34.63 -19.47 30.88
CA GLY A 156 -34.40 -19.98 32.23
C GLY A 156 -32.94 -20.30 32.55
N GLU A 157 -32.74 -20.99 33.68
CA GLU A 157 -31.41 -21.42 34.11
C GLU A 157 -30.97 -22.69 33.38
N LEU A 158 -29.71 -22.72 32.91
CA LEU A 158 -29.10 -23.84 32.19
C LEU A 158 -27.72 -24.18 32.77
N TYR A 159 -27.31 -25.44 32.64
CA TYR A 159 -25.95 -25.89 32.94
C TYR A 159 -25.27 -26.35 31.64
N LEU A 160 -24.06 -25.83 31.38
CA LEU A 160 -23.23 -26.21 30.24
C LEU A 160 -22.15 -27.18 30.71
N GLU A 161 -22.22 -28.43 30.25
CA GLU A 161 -21.29 -29.51 30.62
C GLU A 161 -20.25 -29.77 29.52
N GLU A 162 -20.35 -29.06 28.41
CA GLU A 162 -19.47 -29.24 27.26
C GLU A 162 -18.01 -28.89 27.59
N PRO A 163 -17.05 -29.69 27.10
CA PRO A 163 -15.62 -29.43 27.34
C PRO A 163 -15.14 -28.14 26.67
N LEU A 164 -15.83 -27.73 25.59
CA LEU A 164 -15.57 -26.51 24.84
C LEU A 164 -16.81 -25.62 24.83
N VAL A 165 -16.60 -24.36 25.18
CA VAL A 165 -17.60 -23.29 25.14
C VAL A 165 -17.05 -22.11 24.36
N THR A 166 -17.88 -21.13 24.05
CA THR A 166 -17.44 -19.87 23.45
C THR A 166 -18.20 -18.69 24.02
N ILE A 167 -17.61 -17.51 23.92
CA ILE A 167 -18.28 -16.23 24.17
C ILE A 167 -18.67 -15.71 22.78
N PRO A 168 -19.91 -15.90 22.28
CA PRO A 168 -20.28 -15.49 20.94
C PRO A 168 -20.21 -13.98 20.76
N HIS A 169 -19.79 -13.55 19.56
CA HIS A 169 -19.91 -12.15 19.14
C HIS A 169 -21.41 -11.75 19.14
N PRO A 170 -21.79 -10.55 19.59
CA PRO A 170 -23.20 -10.15 19.70
C PRO A 170 -23.99 -10.21 18.38
N VAL A 171 -23.34 -10.05 17.22
CA VAL A 171 -23.98 -10.23 15.90
C VAL A 171 -24.54 -11.66 15.73
N LEU A 172 -23.97 -12.67 16.40
CA LEU A 172 -24.46 -14.05 16.32
C LEU A 172 -25.69 -14.27 17.21
N LEU A 173 -25.92 -13.42 18.21
CA LEU A 173 -27.12 -13.44 19.05
C LEU A 173 -28.33 -12.80 18.35
N ASP A 174 -28.07 -11.89 17.39
CA ASP A 174 -29.09 -11.26 16.55
C ASP A 174 -28.57 -11.06 15.11
N PRO A 175 -28.43 -12.14 14.31
CA PRO A 175 -27.81 -12.08 12.99
C PRO A 175 -28.57 -11.24 11.97
N GLU A 176 -29.87 -11.05 12.19
CA GLU A 176 -30.75 -10.32 11.27
C GLU A 176 -31.20 -8.95 11.82
N GLY A 177 -30.79 -8.59 13.04
CA GLY A 177 -31.15 -7.31 13.65
C GLY A 177 -32.65 -7.18 13.95
N ARG A 178 -33.30 -8.29 14.34
CA ARG A 178 -34.75 -8.35 14.58
C ARG A 178 -35.14 -8.07 16.04
N GLY A 179 -34.22 -7.53 16.84
CA GLY A 179 -34.49 -7.11 18.21
C GLY A 179 -34.22 -8.20 19.26
N GLN A 180 -33.46 -9.24 18.92
CA GLN A 180 -33.11 -10.31 19.87
C GLN A 180 -32.08 -9.83 20.89
N LEU A 181 -31.23 -8.88 20.50
CA LEU A 181 -30.21 -8.33 21.40
C LEU A 181 -30.83 -7.53 22.55
N GLU A 182 -31.98 -6.88 22.34
CA GLU A 182 -32.77 -6.18 23.35
C GLU A 182 -33.31 -7.11 24.43
N ARG A 183 -33.64 -8.36 24.07
CA ARG A 183 -34.05 -9.39 25.05
C ARG A 183 -32.89 -9.75 25.97
N TRP A 184 -31.70 -9.92 25.41
CA TRP A 184 -30.48 -10.16 26.19
C TRP A 184 -30.12 -8.98 27.09
N ARG A 185 -30.25 -7.75 26.61
CA ARG A 185 -30.04 -6.52 27.40
C ARG A 185 -31.02 -6.42 28.57
N SER A 186 -32.30 -6.71 28.31
CA SER A 186 -33.34 -6.72 29.36
C SER A 186 -33.07 -7.78 30.43
N LEU A 187 -32.56 -8.96 30.03
CA LEU A 187 -32.13 -10.00 30.96
C LEU A 187 -30.92 -9.53 31.78
N LEU A 188 -29.93 -8.91 31.16
CA LEU A 188 -28.77 -8.36 31.85
C LEU A 188 -29.16 -7.30 32.88
N ASP A 189 -30.11 -6.41 32.56
CA ASP A 189 -30.64 -5.39 33.48
C ASP A 189 -31.25 -6.02 34.74
N ALA A 190 -31.93 -7.17 34.61
CA ALA A 190 -32.46 -7.93 35.75
C ALA A 190 -31.35 -8.46 36.68
N TYR A 191 -30.13 -8.62 36.17
CA TYR A 191 -28.92 -9.03 36.90
C TYR A 191 -27.97 -7.86 37.22
N GLY A 192 -28.44 -6.62 37.09
CA GLY A 192 -27.71 -5.42 37.50
C GLY A 192 -27.09 -4.62 36.35
N GLY A 193 -27.26 -5.03 35.10
CA GLY A 193 -26.86 -4.23 33.92
C GLY A 193 -25.36 -4.22 33.62
N GLU A 194 -24.53 -4.85 34.47
CA GLU A 194 -23.07 -4.78 34.36
C GLU A 194 -22.48 -5.99 33.63
N GLN A 195 -21.64 -5.73 32.61
CA GLN A 195 -20.71 -6.68 32.01
C GLN A 195 -19.29 -6.12 32.04
N GLY A 196 -18.31 -6.94 32.40
CA GLY A 196 -16.90 -6.52 32.39
C GLY A 196 -16.23 -6.53 31.00
N VAL A 197 -16.86 -7.20 30.03
CA VAL A 197 -16.62 -7.04 28.59
C VAL A 197 -17.85 -6.41 27.94
N GLU A 198 -17.63 -5.46 27.04
CA GLU A 198 -18.71 -4.87 26.25
C GLU A 198 -19.18 -5.90 25.20
N GLN A 199 -20.05 -6.84 25.58
CA GLN A 199 -20.62 -7.83 24.67
C GLN A 199 -22.01 -7.39 24.20
N LEU A 200 -22.99 -7.29 25.10
CA LEU A 200 -24.38 -6.97 24.73
C LEU A 200 -24.57 -5.49 24.36
N HIS A 201 -23.75 -4.60 24.91
CA HIS A 201 -23.78 -3.17 24.60
C HIS A 201 -22.87 -2.78 23.43
N ARG A 202 -22.08 -3.72 22.90
CA ARG A 202 -21.23 -3.48 21.74
C ARG A 202 -22.06 -3.10 20.53
N THR A 203 -21.60 -2.09 19.80
CA THR A 203 -22.20 -1.70 18.53
C THR A 203 -22.07 -2.81 17.49
N VAL A 204 -23.21 -3.28 16.99
CA VAL A 204 -23.30 -4.28 15.92
C VAL A 204 -23.65 -3.58 14.60
N TRP A 205 -22.98 -3.98 13.51
CA TRP A 205 -23.25 -3.49 12.17
C TRP A 205 -23.72 -4.66 11.31
N TRP A 206 -24.99 -4.67 10.93
CA TRP A 206 -25.60 -5.78 10.19
C TRP A 206 -25.24 -5.77 8.71
N ARG A 207 -24.95 -6.95 8.17
CA ARG A 207 -24.67 -7.15 6.75
C ARG A 207 -25.96 -7.03 5.93
N PRO A 208 -26.03 -6.16 4.91
CA PRO A 208 -27.17 -6.11 4.02
C PRO A 208 -27.21 -7.36 3.11
N ARG A 209 -28.42 -7.71 2.64
CA ARG A 209 -28.64 -8.85 1.75
C ARG A 209 -28.34 -8.56 0.28
N ALA A 210 -28.20 -7.30 -0.11
CA ALA A 210 -27.93 -6.87 -1.48
C ALA A 210 -27.03 -5.64 -1.51
N ALA A 211 -26.38 -5.40 -2.65
CA ALA A 211 -25.69 -4.15 -2.94
C ALA A 211 -26.67 -3.07 -3.45
N PRO A 212 -26.45 -1.78 -3.16
CA PRO A 212 -27.32 -0.71 -3.62
C PRO A 212 -27.19 -0.48 -5.14
N ALA A 213 -28.22 0.06 -5.78
CA ALA A 213 -28.19 0.36 -7.22
C ALA A 213 -27.32 1.61 -7.44
N THR A 214 -26.12 1.44 -8.01
CA THR A 214 -25.22 2.57 -8.31
C THR A 214 -24.76 2.55 -9.76
N ARG A 215 -24.37 3.72 -10.29
CA ARG A 215 -23.78 3.85 -11.66
C ARG A 215 -22.37 3.24 -11.77
N HIS A 216 -21.75 2.87 -10.66
CA HIS A 216 -20.37 2.38 -10.59
C HIS A 216 -20.34 1.08 -9.79
N ASP A 217 -20.47 -0.02 -10.50
CA ASP A 217 -20.48 -1.40 -10.01
C ASP A 217 -19.23 -1.85 -9.23
N TRP A 218 -18.13 -1.12 -9.36
CA TRP A 218 -16.87 -1.34 -8.66
C TRP A 218 -16.80 -0.70 -7.27
N ARG A 219 -17.79 0.12 -6.87
CA ARG A 219 -17.81 0.75 -5.54
C ARG A 219 -18.30 -0.26 -4.49
N GLY A 220 -17.55 -0.38 -3.40
CA GLY A 220 -17.90 -1.24 -2.26
C GLY A 220 -18.95 -0.60 -1.35
N VAL A 221 -18.66 -0.47 -0.06
CA VAL A 221 -19.50 0.26 0.91
C VAL A 221 -19.14 1.75 0.85
N ASP A 222 -20.04 2.56 0.29
CA ASP A 222 -19.90 4.01 0.09
C ASP A 222 -20.45 4.84 1.26
N ALA A 223 -20.97 4.20 2.31
CA ALA A 223 -21.59 4.85 3.46
C ALA A 223 -20.66 5.87 4.16
N PHE A 224 -19.35 5.69 4.03
CA PHE A 224 -18.33 6.47 4.71
C PHE A 224 -17.49 7.35 3.76
N ASP A 225 -17.92 7.53 2.52
CA ASP A 225 -17.17 8.25 1.48
C ASP A 225 -16.95 9.73 1.82
N GLY A 226 -15.73 10.22 1.61
CA GLY A 226 -15.33 11.61 1.73
C GLY A 226 -15.06 12.13 3.15
N ALA A 227 -14.69 11.27 4.11
CA ALA A 227 -14.25 11.73 5.44
C ALA A 227 -12.84 12.34 5.37
N ASP A 228 -12.71 13.61 5.78
CA ASP A 228 -11.46 14.38 5.66
C ASP A 228 -10.74 14.48 7.02
N PHE A 229 -9.41 14.46 6.98
CA PHE A 229 -8.52 14.54 8.12
C PHE A 229 -7.43 15.55 7.84
N ASP A 230 -7.24 16.51 8.75
CA ASP A 230 -6.22 17.56 8.58
C ASP A 230 -4.80 17.01 8.75
N SER A 231 -4.67 15.86 9.41
CA SER A 231 -3.38 15.22 9.73
C SER A 231 -3.33 13.74 9.35
N GLY A 232 -2.56 13.43 8.31
CA GLY A 232 -2.28 12.06 7.88
C GLY A 232 -1.58 11.23 8.95
N ALA A 233 -0.71 11.82 9.79
CA ALA A 233 -0.08 11.14 10.91
C ALA A 233 -1.10 10.75 12.00
N ARG A 234 -2.14 11.57 12.23
CA ARG A 234 -3.24 11.23 13.14
C ARG A 234 -4.09 10.11 12.55
N PHE A 235 -4.42 10.19 11.26
CA PHE A 235 -5.16 9.14 10.57
C PHE A 235 -4.38 7.80 10.59
N GLU A 236 -3.09 7.82 10.28
CA GLU A 236 -2.21 6.64 10.33
C GLU A 236 -2.11 6.01 11.73
N ARG A 237 -2.08 6.83 12.79
CA ARG A 237 -2.17 6.33 14.17
C ARG A 237 -3.52 5.67 14.46
N ALA A 238 -4.61 6.25 13.94
CA ALA A 238 -5.94 5.67 14.10
C ALA A 238 -6.05 4.33 13.34
N VAL A 239 -5.54 4.25 12.11
CA VAL A 239 -5.45 3.02 11.33
C VAL A 239 -4.64 1.95 12.06
N SER A 240 -3.45 2.31 12.56
CA SER A 240 -2.57 1.39 13.32
C SER A 240 -3.23 0.89 14.62
N ARG A 241 -4.04 1.72 15.28
CA ARG A 241 -4.77 1.34 16.52
C ARG A 241 -5.74 0.17 16.29
N PHE A 242 -6.27 0.01 15.08
CA PHE A 242 -7.13 -1.10 14.69
C PHE A 242 -6.36 -2.21 13.94
N GLY A 243 -5.02 -2.25 14.07
CA GLY A 243 -4.19 -3.25 13.41
C GLY A 243 -4.05 -3.06 11.89
N GLY A 244 -4.48 -1.92 11.36
CA GLY A 244 -4.38 -1.60 9.94
C GLY A 244 -3.03 -1.02 9.55
N ARG A 245 -2.72 -1.03 8.24
CA ARG A 245 -1.52 -0.41 7.67
C ARG A 245 -1.85 0.33 6.38
N ILE A 246 -1.25 1.50 6.19
CA ILE A 246 -1.38 2.27 4.94
C ILE A 246 -0.29 1.79 3.95
N ARG A 247 -0.70 1.45 2.72
CA ARG A 247 0.21 1.17 1.60
C ARG A 247 -0.25 1.96 0.39
N GLY A 248 0.55 2.94 -0.04
CA GLY A 248 0.15 3.86 -1.09
C GLY A 248 -1.12 4.64 -0.70
N GLU A 249 -2.13 4.59 -1.56
CA GLU A 249 -3.41 5.26 -1.35
C GLU A 249 -4.50 4.34 -0.75
N THR A 250 -4.10 3.28 -0.04
CA THR A 250 -5.06 2.34 0.57
C THR A 250 -4.68 1.98 2.00
N ALA A 251 -5.63 2.03 2.93
CA ALA A 251 -5.48 1.41 4.25
C ALA A 251 -5.94 -0.06 4.18
N HIS A 252 -5.13 -0.96 4.73
CA HIS A 252 -5.35 -2.39 4.75
C HIS A 252 -5.62 -2.87 6.16
N PHE A 253 -6.69 -3.64 6.34
CA PHE A 253 -7.08 -4.25 7.60
C PHE A 253 -7.32 -5.74 7.40
N ASP A 254 -6.97 -6.50 8.43
CA ASP A 254 -7.24 -7.93 8.50
C ASP A 254 -8.35 -8.15 9.51
N VAL A 255 -9.55 -8.43 9.02
CA VAL A 255 -10.71 -8.70 9.87
C VAL A 255 -10.95 -10.20 9.90
N TYR A 256 -11.22 -10.74 11.07
CA TYR A 256 -11.33 -12.18 11.28
C TYR A 256 -12.77 -12.59 11.57
N ALA A 257 -13.20 -13.70 10.98
CA ALA A 257 -14.39 -14.42 11.39
C ALA A 257 -14.01 -15.90 11.55
N GLY A 258 -13.98 -16.37 12.80
CA GLY A 258 -13.37 -17.65 13.11
C GLY A 258 -11.91 -17.71 12.63
N ARG A 259 -11.62 -18.67 11.75
CA ARG A 259 -10.30 -18.92 11.14
C ARG A 259 -9.96 -18.00 9.98
N THR A 260 -10.97 -17.60 9.23
CA THR A 260 -10.75 -17.00 7.94
C THR A 260 -10.39 -15.53 8.12
N ARG A 261 -9.27 -15.15 7.51
CA ARG A 261 -8.84 -13.76 7.39
C ARG A 261 -9.53 -13.14 6.18
N HIS A 262 -10.29 -12.09 6.42
CA HIS A 262 -10.95 -11.30 5.39
C HIS A 262 -10.22 -9.96 5.26
N ALA A 263 -9.53 -9.76 4.15
CA ALA A 263 -8.81 -8.53 3.87
C ALA A 263 -9.80 -7.41 3.50
N MET A 264 -9.96 -6.45 4.40
CA MET A 264 -10.73 -5.23 4.21
C MET A 264 -9.78 -4.09 3.82
N ARG A 265 -10.18 -3.27 2.86
CA ARG A 265 -9.41 -2.13 2.38
C ARG A 265 -10.27 -0.88 2.36
N ILE A 266 -9.63 0.27 2.58
CA ILE A 266 -10.24 1.59 2.50
C ILE A 266 -9.43 2.42 1.52
N ASP A 267 -10.10 2.97 0.50
CA ASP A 267 -9.48 3.88 -0.46
C ASP A 267 -9.21 5.23 0.19
N LEU A 268 -8.02 5.77 -0.01
CA LEU A 268 -7.55 7.03 0.56
C LEU A 268 -7.08 7.99 -0.55
N ARG A 269 -7.04 9.28 -0.24
CA ARG A 269 -6.08 10.22 -0.85
C ARG A 269 -5.04 10.54 0.21
N TRP A 270 -3.89 9.88 0.14
CA TRP A 270 -2.83 9.98 1.14
C TRP A 270 -1.48 10.27 0.47
N GLN A 271 -0.81 11.34 0.92
CA GLN A 271 0.50 11.78 0.39
C GLN A 271 1.60 11.73 1.45
N GLY A 272 1.33 11.10 2.59
CA GLY A 272 2.27 10.97 3.70
C GLY A 272 1.73 11.51 5.03
N PRO A 273 2.44 11.26 6.14
CA PRO A 273 2.02 11.63 7.49
C PRO A 273 1.85 13.15 7.71
N MET A 274 2.51 13.97 6.89
CA MET A 274 2.47 15.43 6.97
C MET A 274 1.36 16.07 6.11
N SER A 275 0.60 15.28 5.36
CA SER A 275 -0.48 15.75 4.48
C SER A 275 -1.85 15.46 5.07
N GLY A 276 -2.89 16.21 4.68
CA GLY A 276 -4.27 15.82 4.97
C GLY A 276 -4.63 14.50 4.29
N THR A 277 -5.67 13.81 4.75
CA THR A 277 -6.10 12.52 4.20
C THR A 277 -7.60 12.51 3.96
N LEU A 278 -8.02 12.06 2.77
CA LEU A 278 -9.43 11.83 2.48
C LEU A 278 -9.71 10.33 2.44
N MET A 279 -10.64 9.86 3.25
CA MET A 279 -11.13 8.48 3.27
C MET A 279 -12.35 8.34 2.35
N ASN A 280 -12.33 7.35 1.45
CA ASN A 280 -13.40 7.06 0.49
C ASN A 280 -13.96 5.63 0.71
N ASP A 281 -14.28 4.93 -0.37
CA ASP A 281 -14.96 3.63 -0.36
C ASP A 281 -14.23 2.52 0.43
N VAL A 282 -15.02 1.66 1.07
CA VAL A 282 -14.54 0.44 1.74
C VAL A 282 -14.84 -0.77 0.88
N TYR A 283 -13.91 -1.70 0.76
CA TYR A 283 -14.12 -2.92 -0.02
C TYR A 283 -13.36 -4.12 0.58
N TRP A 284 -13.87 -5.32 0.28
CA TRP A 284 -13.22 -6.58 0.66
C TRP A 284 -12.60 -7.22 -0.60
N GLY A 285 -11.35 -7.66 -0.51
CA GLY A 285 -10.62 -8.23 -1.66
C GLY A 285 -9.91 -7.19 -2.54
N ALA A 286 -9.70 -7.52 -3.82
CA ALA A 286 -8.97 -6.66 -4.76
C ALA A 286 -9.75 -5.38 -5.10
N ARG A 287 -9.02 -4.29 -5.39
CA ARG A 287 -9.62 -3.01 -5.78
C ARG A 287 -10.35 -3.20 -7.10
N GLY A 288 -11.64 -2.82 -7.15
CA GLY A 288 -12.47 -2.94 -8.34
C GLY A 288 -13.21 -4.27 -8.50
N THR A 289 -13.27 -5.10 -7.45
CA THR A 289 -14.15 -6.28 -7.43
C THR A 289 -15.60 -5.82 -7.48
N ALA A 290 -16.27 -6.02 -8.62
CA ALA A 290 -17.66 -5.60 -8.78
C ALA A 290 -18.60 -6.44 -7.90
N ARG A 291 -19.47 -5.79 -7.13
CA ARG A 291 -20.48 -6.44 -6.27
C ARG A 291 -21.85 -5.88 -6.64
N GLN A 292 -22.74 -6.73 -7.14
CA GLN A 292 -24.06 -6.31 -7.62
C GLN A 292 -25.16 -7.28 -7.16
N GLY A 293 -26.35 -6.74 -6.91
CA GLY A 293 -27.57 -7.53 -6.68
C GLY A 293 -27.67 -8.21 -5.31
N ALA A 294 -28.62 -9.13 -5.18
CA ALA A 294 -28.82 -9.96 -4.00
C ALA A 294 -27.64 -10.93 -3.80
N GLY A 295 -27.27 -11.17 -2.54
CA GLY A 295 -26.16 -12.02 -2.15
C GLY A 295 -24.76 -11.43 -2.38
N ALA A 296 -24.68 -10.16 -2.82
CA ALA A 296 -23.42 -9.49 -3.15
C ALA A 296 -22.38 -9.42 -2.01
N TYR A 297 -22.81 -9.66 -0.76
CA TYR A 297 -21.94 -9.67 0.42
C TYR A 297 -21.90 -11.03 1.15
N ASP A 298 -22.50 -12.08 0.58
CA ASP A 298 -22.68 -13.35 1.30
C ASP A 298 -21.36 -14.08 1.62
N ASP A 299 -20.33 -13.84 0.81
CA ASP A 299 -18.96 -14.31 1.00
C ASP A 299 -18.23 -13.65 2.18
N ILE A 300 -18.78 -12.59 2.79
CA ILE A 300 -18.21 -11.90 3.95
C ILE A 300 -18.96 -12.31 5.23
N PRO A 301 -18.38 -13.10 6.15
CA PRO A 301 -19.08 -13.56 7.35
C PRO A 301 -19.55 -12.42 8.26
N LEU A 302 -20.64 -12.64 8.99
CA LEU A 302 -21.32 -11.63 9.82
C LEU A 302 -20.38 -10.95 10.85
N VAL A 303 -19.50 -11.73 11.48
CA VAL A 303 -18.52 -11.20 12.46
C VAL A 303 -17.50 -10.29 11.76
N ALA A 304 -16.94 -10.73 10.62
CA ALA A 304 -15.97 -9.94 9.87
C ALA A 304 -16.59 -8.67 9.29
N TRP A 305 -17.83 -8.73 8.84
CA TRP A 305 -18.58 -7.56 8.42
C TRP A 305 -18.77 -6.58 9.57
N SER A 306 -19.32 -7.04 10.71
CA SER A 306 -19.62 -6.18 11.85
C SER A 306 -18.38 -5.52 12.43
N GLU A 307 -17.27 -6.26 12.60
CA GLU A 307 -16.02 -5.71 13.12
C GLU A 307 -15.30 -4.80 12.12
N GLY A 308 -15.38 -5.12 10.83
CA GLY A 308 -14.87 -4.26 9.76
C GLY A 308 -15.58 -2.90 9.75
N MET A 309 -16.92 -2.92 9.75
CA MET A 309 -17.72 -1.69 9.78
C MET A 309 -17.56 -0.91 11.08
N ARG A 310 -17.41 -1.58 12.24
CA ARG A 310 -17.08 -0.92 13.50
C ARG A 310 -15.75 -0.16 13.43
N THR A 311 -14.74 -0.75 12.79
CA THR A 311 -13.44 -0.11 12.55
C THR A 311 -13.60 1.11 11.66
N VAL A 312 -14.30 0.99 10.53
CA VAL A 312 -14.49 2.11 9.60
C VAL A 312 -15.32 3.22 10.23
N ALA A 313 -16.40 2.90 10.93
CA ALA A 313 -17.24 3.87 11.61
C ALA A 313 -16.44 4.71 12.63
N HIS A 314 -15.55 4.07 13.40
CA HIS A 314 -14.69 4.78 14.33
C HIS A 314 -13.71 5.72 13.63
N LEU A 315 -13.15 5.32 12.49
CA LEU A 315 -12.32 6.21 11.67
C LEU A 315 -13.15 7.37 11.13
N TYR A 316 -14.31 7.10 10.54
CA TYR A 316 -15.22 8.10 9.98
C TYR A 316 -15.65 9.16 11.01
N ASP A 317 -15.99 8.75 12.23
CA ASP A 317 -16.37 9.68 13.30
C ASP A 317 -15.19 10.42 13.92
N ALA A 318 -13.95 9.95 13.69
CA ALA A 318 -12.73 10.64 14.09
C ALA A 318 -12.24 11.70 13.08
N ARG A 319 -13.03 12.02 12.06
CA ARG A 319 -12.74 13.05 11.03
C ARG A 319 -12.56 14.45 11.63
N ASP A 320 -11.82 15.31 10.93
CA ASP A 320 -11.61 16.71 11.32
C ASP A 320 -12.61 17.60 10.56
N GLY A 321 -13.44 18.37 11.28
CA GLY A 321 -14.61 19.15 10.84
C GLY A 321 -14.43 20.19 9.72
N GLY A 322 -13.82 19.86 8.58
CA GLY A 322 -13.50 20.80 7.49
C GLY A 322 -14.71 21.38 6.75
N TYR A 323 -14.45 22.33 5.84
CA TYR A 323 -15.42 23.22 5.13
C TYR A 323 -16.61 22.54 4.40
N ARG A 324 -16.65 21.21 4.29
CA ARG A 324 -17.76 20.43 3.69
C ARG A 324 -18.59 19.62 4.70
N GLN A 325 -18.37 19.80 6.01
CA GLN A 325 -18.78 18.81 7.02
C GLN A 325 -19.96 19.19 7.92
N GLU A 326 -20.44 20.44 7.94
CA GLU A 326 -21.52 20.85 8.87
C GLU A 326 -22.85 20.09 8.65
N ASP A 327 -23.05 19.46 7.49
CA ASP A 327 -24.29 18.72 7.14
C ASP A 327 -24.14 17.19 7.07
N ARG A 328 -22.97 16.62 7.41
CA ARG A 328 -22.76 15.17 7.26
C ARG A 328 -23.20 14.38 8.50
N PRO A 329 -23.99 13.29 8.33
CA PRO A 329 -24.43 12.46 9.43
C PRO A 329 -23.26 11.75 10.15
N ASP A 330 -23.48 11.35 11.40
CA ASP A 330 -22.62 10.38 12.10
C ASP A 330 -22.56 9.03 11.37
N ALA A 331 -21.58 8.19 11.71
CA ALA A 331 -21.38 6.90 11.05
C ALA A 331 -22.63 6.00 11.08
N SER A 332 -23.39 6.00 12.18
CA SER A 332 -24.59 5.16 12.31
C SER A 332 -25.68 5.62 11.36
N THR A 333 -25.96 6.92 11.34
CA THR A 333 -26.96 7.52 10.45
C THR A 333 -26.55 7.37 8.97
N ALA A 334 -25.26 7.53 8.65
CA ALA A 334 -24.74 7.32 7.30
C ALA A 334 -24.94 5.87 6.82
N TYR A 335 -24.69 4.91 7.71
CA TYR A 335 -24.86 3.49 7.40
C TYR A 335 -26.33 3.05 7.33
N GLN A 336 -27.21 3.61 8.16
CA GLN A 336 -28.65 3.36 8.03
C GLN A 336 -29.18 3.82 6.67
N ARG A 337 -28.70 4.96 6.15
CA ARG A 337 -29.01 5.39 4.78
C ARG A 337 -28.48 4.42 3.73
N PHE A 338 -27.32 3.81 3.96
CA PHE A 338 -26.77 2.77 3.08
C PHE A 338 -27.64 1.50 3.11
N LEU A 339 -28.02 1.01 4.30
CA LEU A 339 -28.91 -0.15 4.43
C LEU A 339 -30.26 0.08 3.75
N ALA A 340 -30.83 1.28 3.85
CA ALA A 340 -32.07 1.63 3.17
C ALA A 340 -31.93 1.52 1.64
N ARG A 341 -30.84 2.03 1.05
CA ARG A 341 -30.54 1.87 -0.38
C ARG A 341 -30.33 0.41 -0.79
N CYS A 342 -29.73 -0.39 0.08
CA CYS A 342 -29.54 -1.82 -0.19
C CYS A 342 -30.88 -2.59 -0.18
N ALA A 343 -31.81 -2.20 0.69
CA ALA A 343 -33.12 -2.84 0.80
C ALA A 343 -33.96 -2.68 -0.47
N GLU A 344 -33.86 -1.53 -1.16
CA GLU A 344 -34.54 -1.27 -2.44
C GLU A 344 -34.20 -2.29 -3.56
N ASN A 345 -33.08 -3.01 -3.43
CA ASN A 345 -32.60 -4.01 -4.39
C ASN A 345 -32.72 -5.46 -3.90
N ALA A 346 -33.26 -5.69 -2.71
CA ALA A 346 -33.33 -7.02 -2.11
C ALA A 346 -34.55 -7.84 -2.57
N ASP A 347 -35.53 -7.23 -3.26
CA ASP A 347 -36.84 -7.82 -3.62
C ASP A 347 -36.83 -8.77 -4.84
N GLY A 348 -35.67 -9.19 -5.34
CA GLY A 348 -35.59 -10.26 -6.33
C GLY A 348 -35.73 -11.63 -5.65
N GLU A 349 -36.62 -12.50 -6.16
CA GLU A 349 -36.77 -13.90 -5.73
C GLU A 349 -35.45 -14.68 -5.96
N GLY A 350 -34.51 -14.53 -5.03
CA GLY A 350 -33.30 -15.31 -4.88
C GLY A 350 -33.44 -16.19 -3.65
N SER A 351 -33.30 -17.50 -3.88
CA SER A 351 -33.29 -18.61 -2.93
C SER A 351 -32.70 -18.26 -1.56
N GLY A 352 -33.34 -18.82 -0.52
CA GLY A 352 -33.01 -18.59 0.89
C GLY A 352 -31.52 -18.64 1.22
N VAL A 353 -31.17 -17.88 2.26
CA VAL A 353 -29.89 -17.82 2.96
C VAL A 353 -29.05 -19.04 2.62
N GLY A 354 -28.13 -18.88 1.66
CA GLY A 354 -27.10 -19.87 1.43
C GLY A 354 -26.38 -20.01 2.76
N ASP A 355 -26.55 -21.18 3.38
CA ASP A 355 -25.93 -21.55 4.65
C ASP A 355 -24.47 -21.11 4.57
N SER A 356 -24.08 -20.15 5.41
CA SER A 356 -22.68 -19.75 5.52
C SER A 356 -21.92 -21.04 5.72
N THR A 357 -21.02 -21.41 4.80
CA THR A 357 -20.23 -22.64 4.88
C THR A 357 -19.79 -22.82 6.33
N ALA A 358 -20.35 -23.82 7.01
CA ALA A 358 -20.11 -24.00 8.43
C ALA A 358 -18.59 -24.06 8.64
N PRO A 359 -18.02 -23.20 9.49
CA PRO A 359 -16.58 -23.21 9.72
C PRO A 359 -16.18 -24.62 10.18
N GLY A 360 -15.13 -25.25 9.64
CA GLY A 360 -14.74 -26.60 10.10
C GLY A 360 -14.40 -26.66 11.61
N ALA A 361 -13.91 -27.78 12.14
CA ALA A 361 -13.36 -27.87 13.52
C ALA A 361 -11.95 -27.26 13.60
N TRP A 362 -11.56 -26.60 14.71
CA TRP A 362 -10.25 -25.91 14.78
C TRP A 362 -9.12 -26.90 14.86
N GLU A 363 -8.14 -26.77 13.96
CA GLU A 363 -6.83 -27.36 14.19
C GLU A 363 -6.12 -26.59 15.30
N ASP A 364 -5.35 -27.29 16.13
CA ASP A 364 -4.73 -26.69 17.30
C ASP A 364 -3.77 -25.55 16.92
N SER A 365 -2.99 -25.72 15.86
CA SER A 365 -2.05 -24.70 15.35
C SER A 365 -2.76 -23.41 14.94
N GLU A 366 -3.89 -23.52 14.23
CA GLU A 366 -4.70 -22.38 13.79
C GLU A 366 -5.33 -21.64 14.98
N LEU A 367 -5.80 -22.39 15.97
CA LEU A 367 -6.38 -21.83 17.20
C LEU A 367 -5.35 -21.05 17.99
N LEU A 368 -4.13 -21.59 18.08
CA LEU A 368 -3.00 -20.95 18.73
C LEU A 368 -2.59 -19.65 18.00
N ASP A 369 -2.54 -19.65 16.68
CA ASP A 369 -2.26 -18.44 15.88
C ASP A 369 -3.37 -17.39 15.98
N ALA A 370 -4.59 -17.83 16.24
CA ALA A 370 -5.71 -16.93 16.51
C ALA A 370 -5.63 -16.24 17.89
N GLY A 371 -4.66 -16.61 18.74
CA GLY A 371 -4.56 -16.18 20.12
C GLY A 371 -5.56 -16.91 21.03
N GLY A 372 -6.03 -18.09 20.61
CA GLY A 372 -6.83 -19.00 21.41
C GLY A 372 -5.97 -19.92 22.27
N ILE A 373 -6.64 -20.81 23.00
CA ILE A 373 -6.01 -21.80 23.86
C ILE A 373 -6.39 -23.17 23.32
N ALA A 374 -5.40 -23.91 22.83
CA ALA A 374 -5.64 -25.24 22.29
C ALA A 374 -5.97 -26.22 23.43
N PRO A 375 -6.97 -27.11 23.25
CA PRO A 375 -7.23 -28.20 24.19
C PRO A 375 -6.01 -29.16 24.28
N GLY A 376 -5.92 -29.89 25.40
CA GLY A 376 -4.79 -30.80 25.70
C GLY A 376 -3.94 -30.37 26.91
N THR A 377 -3.09 -31.28 27.41
CA THR A 377 -2.31 -31.08 28.66
C THR A 377 -0.80 -31.17 28.50
N GLU A 378 -0.31 -31.75 27.41
CA GLU A 378 1.10 -31.85 27.07
C GLU A 378 1.32 -31.21 25.68
N PRO A 379 2.40 -30.46 25.46
CA PRO A 379 2.78 -30.07 24.11
C PRO A 379 3.12 -31.36 23.35
N ASP A 380 2.36 -31.70 22.31
CA ASP A 380 2.86 -32.61 21.29
C ASP A 380 4.19 -32.05 20.77
N ALA A 381 5.08 -32.87 20.20
CA ALA A 381 6.45 -32.50 19.82
C ALA A 381 6.61 -31.30 18.82
N ALA A 382 5.56 -30.52 18.59
CA ALA A 382 5.49 -29.26 17.86
C ALA A 382 6.41 -28.19 18.46
N ALA A 383 7.38 -27.75 17.65
CA ALA A 383 8.25 -26.64 17.98
C ALA A 383 7.44 -25.33 18.11
N GLY A 384 7.60 -24.60 19.22
CA GLY A 384 6.99 -23.28 19.43
C GLY A 384 5.68 -23.26 20.25
N GLU A 385 5.30 -24.38 20.87
CA GLU A 385 4.17 -24.46 21.81
C GLU A 385 4.65 -24.61 23.26
N ASP A 386 3.78 -24.25 24.22
CA ASP A 386 4.01 -24.44 25.65
C ASP A 386 2.70 -24.82 26.34
N ALA A 387 2.80 -25.60 27.43
CA ALA A 387 1.64 -25.90 28.27
C ALA A 387 1.23 -24.64 29.04
N LEU A 388 -0.05 -24.30 29.02
CA LEU A 388 -0.61 -23.20 29.80
C LEU A 388 -0.97 -23.69 31.19
N VAL A 389 -0.21 -23.26 32.18
CA VAL A 389 -0.40 -23.65 33.59
C VAL A 389 -1.06 -22.54 34.39
N VAL A 390 -1.77 -22.95 35.44
CA VAL A 390 -2.44 -22.05 36.38
C VAL A 390 -1.52 -21.76 37.56
N CYS A 391 -1.15 -20.49 37.75
CA CYS A 391 -0.43 -20.03 38.94
C CYS A 391 -1.38 -19.31 39.89
N ARG A 392 -1.45 -19.77 41.14
CA ARG A 392 -2.36 -19.24 42.17
C ARG A 392 -1.59 -18.52 43.26
N TYR A 393 -2.04 -17.31 43.60
CA TYR A 393 -1.41 -16.47 44.59
C TYR A 393 -2.41 -16.04 45.67
N GLY A 394 -2.04 -16.25 46.93
CA GLY A 394 -2.73 -15.73 48.10
C GLY A 394 -2.13 -14.40 48.56
N TRP A 395 -2.96 -13.54 49.13
CA TRP A 395 -2.55 -12.31 49.78
C TRP A 395 -3.56 -11.94 50.85
N ALA A 396 -3.09 -11.45 52.01
CA ALA A 396 -3.94 -11.16 53.16
C ALA A 396 -4.97 -10.05 52.89
N GLY A 397 -4.69 -9.15 51.96
CA GLY A 397 -5.61 -8.08 51.56
C GLY A 397 -6.75 -8.52 50.60
N LEU A 398 -6.82 -9.80 50.21
CA LEU A 398 -7.94 -10.33 49.42
C LEU A 398 -9.10 -10.76 50.33
N GLU A 399 -10.30 -10.88 49.74
CA GLU A 399 -11.45 -11.44 50.47
C GLU A 399 -11.22 -12.92 50.76
N GLU A 400 -11.82 -13.44 51.83
CA GLU A 400 -11.69 -14.84 52.20
C GLU A 400 -12.09 -15.76 51.03
N GLY A 401 -11.22 -16.70 50.69
CA GLY A 401 -11.39 -17.60 49.54
C GLY A 401 -10.98 -17.03 48.17
N ALA A 402 -10.75 -15.71 48.02
CA ALA A 402 -10.27 -15.11 46.78
C ALA A 402 -8.77 -15.35 46.57
N ARG A 403 -8.35 -15.49 45.31
CA ARG A 403 -6.98 -15.82 44.90
C ARG A 403 -6.65 -15.05 43.61
N ILE A 404 -5.41 -14.62 43.41
CA ILE A 404 -5.01 -14.15 42.08
C ILE A 404 -4.61 -15.36 41.23
N VAL A 405 -5.15 -15.46 40.02
CA VAL A 405 -4.96 -16.56 39.08
C VAL A 405 -4.31 -16.04 37.80
N ARG A 406 -3.06 -16.43 37.59
CA ARG A 406 -2.28 -16.09 36.40
C ARG A 406 -2.20 -17.31 35.47
N LEU A 407 -2.52 -17.09 34.21
CA LEU A 407 -2.34 -18.08 33.13
C LEU A 407 -0.96 -17.86 32.53
N VAL A 408 -0.04 -18.83 32.71
CA VAL A 408 1.37 -18.64 32.37
C VAL A 408 1.89 -19.84 31.57
N PRO A 409 2.69 -19.64 30.49
CA PRO A 409 3.42 -20.74 29.88
C PRO A 409 4.28 -21.47 30.92
N ARG A 410 4.32 -22.80 30.90
CA ARG A 410 4.95 -23.62 31.95
C ARG A 410 6.39 -23.20 32.24
N ARG A 411 7.18 -22.89 31.20
CA ARG A 411 8.57 -22.43 31.36
C ARG A 411 8.74 -21.10 32.09
N ALA A 412 7.69 -20.27 32.14
CA ALA A 412 7.70 -18.96 32.78
C ALA A 412 7.11 -19.01 34.20
N ALA A 413 6.45 -20.10 34.59
CA ALA A 413 5.79 -20.23 35.89
C ALA A 413 6.72 -20.02 37.09
N GLY A 414 7.94 -20.59 37.05
CA GLY A 414 8.92 -20.40 38.14
C GLY A 414 9.40 -18.95 38.28
N ALA A 415 9.48 -18.22 37.17
CA ALA A 415 9.83 -16.81 37.18
C ALA A 415 8.66 -15.95 37.68
N GLU A 416 7.42 -16.29 37.32
CA GLU A 416 6.22 -15.64 37.87
C GLU A 416 6.14 -15.80 39.39
N ASP A 417 6.46 -16.99 39.92
CA ASP A 417 6.50 -17.22 41.37
C ASP A 417 7.57 -16.39 42.08
N ALA A 418 8.70 -16.14 41.42
CA ALA A 418 9.74 -15.26 41.96
C ALA A 418 9.24 -13.81 42.02
N VAL A 419 8.56 -13.33 40.95
CA VAL A 419 7.94 -12.00 40.93
C VAL A 419 6.89 -11.86 42.01
N ALA A 420 5.99 -12.84 42.14
CA ALA A 420 4.93 -12.85 43.14
C ALA A 420 5.48 -12.72 44.57
N ARG A 421 6.54 -13.48 44.91
CA ARG A 421 7.18 -13.39 46.23
C ARG A 421 7.77 -12.02 46.51
N VAL A 422 8.41 -11.39 45.53
CA VAL A 422 9.00 -10.05 45.69
C VAL A 422 7.90 -9.00 45.92
N LEU A 423 6.71 -9.19 45.35
CA LEU A 423 5.54 -8.33 45.55
C LEU A 423 4.74 -8.64 46.83
N GLY A 424 5.20 -9.59 47.66
CA GLY A 424 4.52 -9.98 48.90
C GLY A 424 3.34 -10.94 48.72
N LEU A 425 3.19 -11.53 47.53
CA LEU A 425 2.20 -12.57 47.26
C LEU A 425 2.75 -13.95 47.64
N VAL A 426 1.87 -14.84 48.11
CA VAL A 426 2.21 -16.22 48.50
C VAL A 426 1.77 -17.19 47.40
N PRO A 427 2.69 -17.85 46.68
CA PRO A 427 2.34 -18.94 45.77
C PRO A 427 1.66 -20.07 46.53
N LEU A 428 0.49 -20.52 46.05
CA LEU A 428 -0.29 -21.58 46.68
C LEU A 428 -0.05 -22.89 45.94
N ALA A 429 0.36 -23.93 46.67
CA ALA A 429 0.45 -25.29 46.14
C ALA A 429 -0.95 -25.88 45.93
N GLU A 430 -1.09 -26.76 44.93
CA GLU A 430 -2.35 -27.47 44.70
C GLU A 430 -2.63 -28.42 45.86
N SER A 431 -3.68 -28.12 46.63
CA SER A 431 -4.33 -29.15 47.44
C SER A 431 -5.12 -30.01 46.46
N GLY A 432 -4.68 -31.25 46.24
CA GLY A 432 -5.53 -32.25 45.62
C GLY A 432 -6.88 -32.23 46.32
N SER A 433 -7.95 -32.09 45.56
CA SER A 433 -9.32 -32.15 46.05
C SER A 433 -9.52 -33.43 46.86
N GLY A 434 -9.67 -33.28 48.18
CA GLY A 434 -10.07 -34.34 49.08
C GLY A 434 -9.37 -34.29 50.42
N GLN A 435 -9.80 -33.43 51.34
CA GLN A 435 -9.81 -33.78 52.76
C GLN A 435 -11.04 -33.20 53.45
N GLU A 436 -11.67 -34.10 54.19
CA GLU A 436 -12.89 -33.98 54.97
C GLU A 436 -12.82 -32.83 55.99
N GLU A 437 -13.99 -32.22 56.23
CA GLU A 437 -14.24 -31.32 57.34
C GLU A 437 -13.77 -31.94 58.67
N SER A 438 -12.82 -31.29 59.34
CA SER A 438 -12.42 -31.63 60.70
C SER A 438 -13.41 -31.05 61.72
N GLY A 439 -14.01 -31.90 62.55
CA GLY A 439 -14.63 -31.52 63.82
C GLY A 439 -13.57 -31.13 64.88
N PRO A 440 -13.94 -30.36 65.94
CA PRO A 440 -12.98 -29.62 66.75
C PRO A 440 -12.52 -30.32 68.04
N GLY A 441 -11.29 -30.01 68.47
CA GLY A 441 -10.68 -30.32 69.78
C GLY A 441 -9.18 -30.61 69.61
N ASP A 442 -8.22 -30.27 70.46
CA ASP A 442 -8.12 -29.56 71.74
C ASP A 442 -6.62 -29.18 71.86
N ALA A 443 -6.29 -28.30 72.79
CA ALA A 443 -5.02 -27.61 73.04
C ALA A 443 -3.73 -28.46 73.05
N GLY A 444 -2.59 -27.82 72.73
CA GLY A 444 -1.27 -28.42 72.99
C GLY A 444 -0.03 -27.68 72.47
N ARG A 445 0.40 -26.65 73.21
CA ARG A 445 1.70 -25.94 73.18
C ARG A 445 2.95 -26.82 72.91
N ARG A 446 3.91 -26.36 72.09
CA ARG A 446 5.38 -26.30 72.36
C ARG A 446 6.23 -25.72 71.20
N ASP A 447 7.20 -24.89 71.58
CA ASP A 447 8.39 -24.47 70.82
C ASP A 447 9.18 -25.68 70.26
N ASP A 448 9.86 -25.52 69.12
CA ASP A 448 11.34 -25.55 69.11
C ASP A 448 11.94 -25.10 67.76
N THR A 449 13.25 -24.85 67.87
CA THR A 449 14.18 -24.03 67.11
C THR A 449 14.80 -24.68 65.86
N GLY A 450 15.52 -23.84 65.11
CA GLY A 450 16.02 -24.11 63.75
C GLY A 450 17.10 -25.18 63.61
N ARG A 451 17.35 -25.56 62.35
CA ARG A 451 18.55 -26.32 61.99
C ARG A 451 19.05 -25.97 60.59
N GLU A 452 20.26 -25.44 60.61
CA GLU A 452 21.21 -25.22 59.52
C GLU A 452 21.63 -26.57 58.88
N VAL A 453 21.82 -26.62 57.55
CA VAL A 453 22.42 -27.80 56.88
C VAL A 453 23.55 -27.37 55.97
N ALA A 454 24.71 -27.97 56.24
CA ALA A 454 26.03 -27.73 55.67
C ALA A 454 26.18 -28.24 54.22
N GLY A 455 27.08 -27.57 53.48
CA GLY A 455 27.48 -27.93 52.13
C GLY A 455 28.36 -29.19 52.06
N ARG A 456 28.37 -29.82 50.89
CA ARG A 456 29.29 -30.92 50.56
C ARG A 456 29.79 -30.78 49.13
N GLU A 457 31.12 -30.74 49.03
CA GLU A 457 31.98 -30.67 47.86
C GLU A 457 32.11 -32.06 47.19
N VAL A 458 32.22 -32.15 45.85
CA VAL A 458 32.58 -33.41 45.16
C VAL A 458 33.59 -33.14 44.03
N ALA A 459 34.73 -33.84 44.14
CA ALA A 459 35.89 -33.82 43.25
C ALA A 459 35.68 -34.63 41.94
N GLY A 460 36.41 -34.25 40.90
CA GLY A 460 36.34 -34.80 39.54
C GLY A 460 37.06 -36.14 39.31
N ARG A 461 36.82 -36.72 38.14
CA ARG A 461 37.62 -37.81 37.56
C ARG A 461 37.52 -37.82 36.02
N GLU A 462 38.68 -37.77 35.37
CA GLU A 462 38.91 -38.06 33.95
C GLU A 462 38.77 -39.57 33.65
N VAL A 463 38.34 -39.93 32.42
CA VAL A 463 38.78 -41.16 31.75
C VAL A 463 38.95 -40.93 30.24
N ALA A 464 40.09 -41.38 29.73
CA ALA A 464 40.57 -41.30 28.34
C ALA A 464 40.05 -42.44 27.44
N GLY A 465 40.24 -42.26 26.13
CA GLY A 465 39.57 -42.97 25.05
C GLY A 465 40.00 -44.40 24.70
N ARG A 466 39.26 -44.99 23.76
CA ARG A 466 39.72 -46.07 22.88
C ARG A 466 38.87 -46.15 21.60
N GLU A 467 39.58 -46.26 20.49
CA GLU A 467 39.14 -46.37 19.10
C GLU A 467 38.89 -47.83 18.72
N VAL A 468 37.81 -48.15 17.99
CA VAL A 468 37.68 -49.39 17.22
C VAL A 468 36.90 -49.13 15.93
N VAL A 469 37.51 -49.48 14.80
CA VAL A 469 36.99 -49.43 13.43
C VAL A 469 36.29 -50.76 13.08
N GLY A 470 35.10 -50.65 12.46
CA GLY A 470 34.63 -51.51 11.35
C GLY A 470 33.90 -52.82 11.66
N ARG A 471 32.56 -52.82 11.52
CA ARG A 471 31.83 -53.75 10.63
C ARG A 471 30.36 -53.36 10.45
N GLU A 472 29.95 -53.29 9.20
CA GLU A 472 28.60 -53.06 8.69
C GLU A 472 27.74 -54.35 8.81
N VAL A 473 26.56 -54.27 9.44
CA VAL A 473 25.44 -55.20 9.20
C VAL A 473 24.11 -54.43 9.33
N VAL A 474 23.29 -54.57 8.30
CA VAL A 474 22.00 -53.94 8.06
C VAL A 474 20.87 -54.54 8.93
N GLY A 475 20.05 -53.65 9.49
CA GLY A 475 18.58 -53.78 9.59
C GLY A 475 17.97 -54.70 10.65
N ARG A 476 17.60 -54.12 11.82
CA ARG A 476 16.24 -54.19 12.38
C ARG A 476 16.11 -53.38 13.66
N GLU A 477 14.95 -52.75 13.81
CA GLU A 477 14.48 -51.93 14.93
C GLU A 477 14.97 -52.39 16.31
N VAL A 478 15.55 -51.46 17.06
CA VAL A 478 15.78 -51.64 18.50
C VAL A 478 15.03 -50.53 19.22
N ALA A 479 14.04 -50.97 20.00
CA ALA A 479 13.37 -50.20 21.02
C ALA A 479 14.38 -49.40 21.86
N GLY A 480 14.10 -48.11 22.05
CA GLY A 480 14.90 -47.18 22.82
C GLY A 480 15.24 -47.77 24.19
N ARG A 481 16.51 -48.10 24.37
CA ARG A 481 17.11 -48.45 25.65
C ARG A 481 17.28 -47.15 26.42
N GLU A 482 16.60 -47.03 27.55
CA GLU A 482 16.83 -46.00 28.56
C GLU A 482 18.33 -45.84 28.81
N VAL A 483 18.87 -44.69 28.42
CA VAL A 483 20.14 -44.20 28.94
C VAL A 483 19.76 -43.29 30.10
N ALA A 484 19.97 -43.78 31.31
CA ALA A 484 19.91 -43.02 32.55
C ALA A 484 20.95 -41.89 32.51
N GLY A 485 20.52 -40.75 31.97
CA GLY A 485 21.24 -39.49 32.09
C GLY A 485 21.09 -38.96 33.50
N ARG A 486 22.23 -38.84 34.20
CA ARG A 486 22.48 -38.03 35.40
C ARG A 486 21.31 -37.11 35.77
N GLU A 487 20.65 -37.47 36.86
CA GLU A 487 19.77 -36.60 37.63
C GLU A 487 20.60 -35.41 38.16
N VAL A 488 20.61 -34.31 37.41
CA VAL A 488 20.94 -33.01 37.96
C VAL A 488 19.75 -32.64 38.82
N ALA A 489 19.97 -32.32 40.10
CA ALA A 489 18.94 -32.03 41.08
C ALA A 489 18.01 -30.87 40.65
N GLY A 490 17.04 -31.18 39.81
CA GLY A 490 15.86 -30.36 39.57
C GLY A 490 14.93 -30.58 40.75
N ARG A 491 14.65 -29.51 41.49
CA ARG A 491 13.55 -29.49 42.46
C ARG A 491 12.31 -30.09 41.81
N GLU A 492 11.78 -31.14 42.42
CA GLU A 492 10.51 -31.78 42.09
C GLU A 492 9.44 -30.69 41.87
N VAL A 493 9.02 -30.50 40.62
CA VAL A 493 7.94 -29.56 40.27
C VAL A 493 6.64 -30.27 40.59
N VAL A 494 6.06 -29.98 41.75
CA VAL A 494 4.67 -30.33 42.09
C VAL A 494 3.79 -29.95 40.90
N GLY A 495 3.02 -30.91 40.37
CA GLY A 495 2.23 -30.75 39.16
C GLY A 495 1.32 -29.52 39.27
N ARG A 496 1.45 -28.59 38.32
CA ARG A 496 0.54 -27.44 38.17
C ARG A 496 -0.59 -27.83 37.22
N GLU A 497 -1.81 -27.44 37.53
CA GLU A 497 -2.99 -27.63 36.69
C GLU A 497 -2.74 -27.01 35.31
N VAL A 498 -2.96 -27.84 34.28
CA VAL A 498 -2.84 -27.46 32.87
C VAL A 498 -4.23 -27.23 32.31
N VAL A 499 -4.48 -26.01 31.85
CA VAL A 499 -5.78 -25.61 31.29
C VAL A 499 -5.81 -25.63 29.76
N GLY A 500 -4.66 -25.77 29.11
CA GLY A 500 -4.52 -25.91 27.66
C GLY A 500 -3.08 -25.76 27.19
N ARG A 501 -2.92 -25.47 25.90
CA ARG A 501 -1.66 -25.08 25.27
C ARG A 501 -1.75 -23.67 24.70
N VAL A 502 -0.60 -23.01 24.62
CA VAL A 502 -0.45 -21.66 24.03
C VAL A 502 0.79 -21.58 23.15
N ARG A 503 0.85 -20.57 22.27
CA ARG A 503 2.11 -20.21 21.62
C ARG A 503 3.15 -19.83 22.66
N SER A 504 4.37 -20.27 22.40
CA SER A 504 5.57 -19.88 23.10
C SER A 504 5.72 -18.34 23.07
N ALA A 505 5.46 -17.65 24.18
CA ALA A 505 5.70 -16.21 24.34
C ALA A 505 6.89 -15.93 25.30
N PRO A 506 7.65 -14.85 25.09
CA PRO A 506 8.74 -14.50 25.99
C PRO A 506 8.21 -14.10 27.37
N ALA A 507 8.98 -14.43 28.41
CA ALA A 507 8.66 -14.01 29.76
C ALA A 507 8.71 -12.48 29.86
N GLY A 508 7.85 -11.86 30.66
CA GLY A 508 7.86 -10.40 30.89
C GLY A 508 9.18 -9.92 31.52
N PHE A 509 9.45 -8.61 31.49
CA PHE A 509 10.71 -8.02 31.97
C PHE A 509 11.16 -8.52 33.35
N LEU A 510 10.28 -8.45 34.36
CA LEU A 510 10.62 -8.92 35.71
C LEU A 510 10.90 -10.41 35.75
N ALA A 511 10.13 -11.22 35.02
CA ALA A 511 10.33 -12.66 34.95
C ALA A 511 11.69 -13.01 34.30
N ARG A 512 12.12 -12.28 33.26
CA ARG A 512 13.45 -12.45 32.66
C ARG A 512 14.56 -12.05 33.62
N VAL A 513 14.44 -10.91 34.30
CA VAL A 513 15.42 -10.48 35.30
C VAL A 513 15.50 -11.48 36.46
N CYS A 514 14.36 -11.88 37.03
CA CYS A 514 14.33 -12.86 38.13
C CYS A 514 14.85 -14.23 37.73
N ARG A 515 14.72 -14.63 36.46
CA ARG A 515 15.31 -15.87 35.93
C ARG A 515 16.84 -15.76 35.82
N ALA A 516 17.33 -14.64 35.30
CA ALA A 516 18.76 -14.43 35.06
C ALA A 516 19.53 -14.14 36.36
N GLU A 517 19.03 -13.19 37.16
CA GLU A 517 19.66 -12.74 38.40
C GLU A 517 18.59 -12.32 39.44
N PRO A 518 18.13 -13.24 40.31
CA PRO A 518 17.11 -12.95 41.32
C PRO A 518 17.46 -11.79 42.25
N ALA A 519 18.76 -11.54 42.50
CA ALA A 519 19.21 -10.46 43.39
C ALA A 519 18.88 -9.06 42.83
N ASP A 520 18.68 -8.93 41.52
CA ASP A 520 18.33 -7.65 40.88
C ASP A 520 16.82 -7.35 40.86
N ALA A 521 15.98 -8.27 41.35
CA ALA A 521 14.52 -8.12 41.29
C ALA A 521 14.02 -6.80 41.91
N ARG A 522 14.57 -6.39 43.06
CA ARG A 522 14.21 -5.11 43.71
C ARG A 522 14.62 -3.90 42.87
N ARG A 523 15.80 -3.93 42.23
CA ARG A 523 16.26 -2.86 41.33
C ARG A 523 15.42 -2.81 40.06
N ALA A 524 15.02 -3.96 39.53
CA ALA A 524 14.15 -4.07 38.37
C ALA A 524 12.76 -3.48 38.63
N ILE A 525 12.18 -3.70 39.82
CA ILE A 525 10.93 -3.04 40.22
C ILE A 525 11.07 -1.52 40.18
N GLY A 526 12.21 -0.99 40.67
CA GLY A 526 12.52 0.43 40.61
C GLY A 526 12.61 1.02 39.19
N LEU A 527 12.78 0.19 38.15
CA LEU A 527 12.81 0.60 36.73
C LEU A 527 11.44 0.53 36.05
N LEU A 528 10.44 -0.13 36.64
CA LEU A 528 9.11 -0.27 36.03
C LEU A 528 8.46 1.08 35.75
N LYS A 529 8.66 2.06 36.64
CA LYS A 529 8.14 3.41 36.47
C LYS A 529 8.71 4.08 35.21
N GLN A 530 9.99 3.88 34.93
CA GLN A 530 10.70 4.44 33.79
C GLN A 530 10.34 3.71 32.50
N LEU A 531 10.18 2.37 32.54
CA LEU A 531 9.65 1.60 31.42
C LEU A 531 8.20 2.00 31.07
N ARG A 532 7.35 2.20 32.08
CA ARG A 532 5.99 2.74 31.87
C ARG A 532 6.01 4.16 31.31
N ALA A 533 6.84 5.04 31.87
CA ALA A 533 7.00 6.40 31.35
C ALA A 533 7.54 6.40 29.91
N CYS A 534 8.41 5.45 29.57
CA CYS A 534 8.87 5.19 28.22
C CYS A 534 7.68 4.86 27.32
N GLY A 535 6.83 3.88 27.69
CA GLY A 535 5.65 3.51 26.91
C GLY A 535 4.65 4.65 26.70
N VAL A 536 4.30 5.38 27.77
CA VAL A 536 3.40 6.55 27.67
C VAL A 536 3.98 7.63 26.75
N THR A 537 5.27 7.92 26.88
CA THR A 537 5.94 8.93 26.06
C THR A 537 6.12 8.46 24.62
N ALA A 538 6.34 7.15 24.39
CA ALA A 538 6.64 6.60 23.09
C ALA A 538 5.50 6.80 22.09
N ALA A 539 4.25 6.77 22.54
CA ALA A 539 3.07 7.02 21.71
C ALA A 539 3.03 8.41 21.04
N THR A 540 3.75 9.40 21.60
CA THR A 540 3.76 10.78 21.07
C THR A 540 5.16 11.27 20.70
N LYS A 541 6.19 10.84 21.43
CA LYS A 541 7.58 11.32 21.33
C LYS A 541 8.56 10.14 21.51
N PRO A 542 8.60 9.18 20.57
CA PRO A 542 9.40 7.95 20.69
C PRO A 542 10.90 8.21 20.92
N GLY A 543 11.49 9.17 20.21
CA GLY A 543 12.90 9.53 20.42
C GLY A 543 13.19 10.12 21.81
N ARG A 544 12.23 10.81 22.44
CA ARG A 544 12.38 11.30 23.83
C ARG A 544 12.22 10.16 24.84
N ALA A 545 11.32 9.22 24.56
CA ALA A 545 11.13 8.03 25.38
C ALA A 545 12.41 7.18 25.45
N ALA A 546 12.99 6.86 24.29
CA ALA A 546 14.24 6.10 24.18
C ALA A 546 15.39 6.77 24.95
N LYS A 547 15.65 8.06 24.70
CA LYS A 547 16.69 8.82 25.42
C LYS A 547 16.44 8.90 26.92
N GLY A 548 15.17 9.03 27.32
CA GLY A 548 14.79 9.06 28.73
C GLY A 548 15.08 7.75 29.45
N LEU A 549 14.84 6.61 28.78
CA LEU A 549 15.16 5.30 29.32
C LEU A 549 16.67 5.05 29.38
N GLU A 550 17.43 5.40 28.34
CA GLU A 550 18.90 5.30 28.34
C GLU A 550 19.52 6.07 29.52
N ALA A 551 19.07 7.31 29.73
CA ALA A 551 19.52 8.12 30.86
C ALA A 551 19.18 7.49 32.22
N ALA A 552 18.05 6.79 32.33
CA ALA A 552 17.64 6.12 33.57
C ALA A 552 18.47 4.88 33.89
N VAL A 553 18.92 4.13 32.90
CA VAL A 553 19.71 2.89 33.10
C VAL A 553 21.21 3.15 33.20
N THR A 554 21.70 4.29 32.70
CA THR A 554 23.14 4.66 32.71
C THR A 554 23.82 4.53 34.09
N PRO A 555 23.22 4.97 35.22
CA PRO A 555 23.85 4.82 36.54
C PRO A 555 24.04 3.36 36.99
N LEU A 556 23.26 2.44 36.42
CA LEU A 556 23.27 1.02 36.77
C LEU A 556 24.28 0.21 35.95
N GLU A 557 24.85 0.77 34.88
CA GLU A 557 25.74 0.04 33.94
C GLU A 557 26.92 -0.66 34.63
N LYS A 558 27.50 -0.05 35.68
CA LYS A 558 28.60 -0.65 36.44
C LYS A 558 28.17 -1.65 37.50
N GLN A 559 26.94 -1.52 38.00
CA GLN A 559 26.44 -2.24 39.17
C GLN A 559 25.71 -3.53 38.76
N SER A 560 24.90 -3.46 37.70
CA SER A 560 24.23 -4.60 37.11
C SER A 560 24.10 -4.41 35.58
N PRO A 561 25.13 -4.81 34.81
CA PRO A 561 25.08 -4.78 33.35
C PRO A 561 23.92 -5.61 32.78
N GLY A 562 23.62 -6.78 33.37
CA GLY A 562 22.54 -7.67 32.93
C GLY A 562 21.16 -7.02 33.05
N LEU A 563 20.90 -6.30 34.15
CA LEU A 563 19.65 -5.54 34.32
C LEU A 563 19.52 -4.42 33.28
N VAL A 564 20.63 -3.73 32.95
CA VAL A 564 20.64 -2.70 31.92
C VAL A 564 20.30 -3.29 30.55
N THR A 565 20.92 -4.41 30.19
CA THR A 565 20.60 -5.12 28.93
C THR A 565 19.12 -5.47 28.86
N ALA A 566 18.58 -6.12 29.90
CA ALA A 566 17.17 -6.51 29.93
C ALA A 566 16.19 -5.32 29.87
N ALA A 567 16.55 -4.19 30.49
CA ALA A 567 15.73 -2.97 30.49
C ALA A 567 15.77 -2.25 29.13
N LEU A 568 16.92 -2.21 28.47
CA LEU A 568 17.05 -1.63 27.13
C LEU A 568 16.32 -2.47 26.07
N GLU A 569 16.38 -3.79 26.15
CA GLU A 569 15.60 -4.70 25.29
C GLU A 569 14.09 -4.52 25.50
N GLU A 570 13.64 -4.44 26.76
CA GLU A 570 12.23 -4.15 27.05
C GLU A 570 11.82 -2.78 26.50
N GLY A 571 12.67 -1.77 26.68
CA GLY A 571 12.48 -0.45 26.10
C GLY A 571 12.39 -0.45 24.58
N ALA A 572 13.23 -1.24 23.92
CA ALA A 572 13.21 -1.40 22.47
C ALA A 572 11.86 -1.97 22.01
N ARG A 573 11.35 -3.02 22.66
CA ARG A 573 10.01 -3.56 22.38
C ARG A 573 8.92 -2.52 22.60
N ILE A 574 8.92 -1.85 23.76
CA ILE A 574 7.94 -0.80 24.10
C ILE A 574 7.90 0.31 23.04
N VAL A 575 9.06 0.79 22.58
CA VAL A 575 9.16 1.86 21.58
C VAL A 575 8.73 1.37 20.20
N ALA A 576 9.04 0.11 19.86
CA ALA A 576 8.66 -0.46 18.59
C ALA A 576 7.15 -0.73 18.50
N ASP A 577 6.55 -1.27 19.58
CA ASP A 577 5.11 -1.49 19.74
C ASP A 577 4.30 -0.19 19.70
N ALA A 578 4.92 0.93 20.10
CA ALA A 578 4.36 2.27 19.92
C ALA A 578 4.37 2.76 18.45
N GLY A 579 4.76 1.92 17.49
CA GLY A 579 4.78 2.19 16.06
C GLY A 579 6.07 2.86 15.57
N SER A 580 7.17 2.77 16.32
CA SER A 580 8.44 3.46 15.99
C SER A 580 9.66 2.54 16.01
N PRO A 581 9.71 1.49 15.16
CA PRO A 581 10.82 0.53 15.11
C PRO A 581 12.19 1.20 14.87
N ALA A 582 12.23 2.24 14.04
CA ALA A 582 13.47 3.00 13.79
C ALA A 582 14.08 3.63 15.06
N MET A 583 13.25 4.03 16.03
CA MET A 583 13.70 4.59 17.31
C MET A 583 13.97 3.50 18.36
N ALA A 584 13.49 2.27 18.15
CA ALA A 584 13.79 1.13 19.00
C ALA A 584 15.15 0.49 18.68
N GLN A 585 15.58 0.53 17.41
CA GLN A 585 16.85 -0.05 16.96
C GLN A 585 18.09 0.42 17.74
N PRO A 586 18.24 1.72 18.09
CA PRO A 586 19.35 2.17 18.92
C PRO A 586 19.37 1.57 20.33
N LEU A 587 18.20 1.37 20.96
CA LEU A 587 18.09 0.77 22.29
C LEU A 587 18.58 -0.68 22.28
N PHE A 588 18.15 -1.46 21.28
CA PHE A 588 18.59 -2.85 21.13
C PHE A 588 20.10 -2.93 20.83
N ALA A 589 20.61 -2.08 19.93
CA ALA A 589 22.04 -2.00 19.67
C ALA A 589 22.83 -1.66 20.95
N ARG A 590 22.33 -0.71 21.75
CA ARG A 590 22.95 -0.34 23.02
C ARG A 590 22.94 -1.49 24.03
N ALA A 591 21.86 -2.28 24.11
CA ALA A 591 21.81 -3.46 24.96
C ALA A 591 22.94 -4.44 24.63
N ARG A 592 23.15 -4.71 23.33
CA ARG A 592 24.23 -5.56 22.83
C ARG A 592 25.63 -4.99 23.11
N GLU A 593 25.80 -3.67 23.01
CA GLU A 593 27.06 -3.01 23.38
C GLU A 593 27.39 -3.14 24.87
N VAL A 594 26.39 -3.04 25.76
CA VAL A 594 26.57 -3.18 27.21
C VAL A 594 26.94 -4.63 27.54
N GLU A 595 26.19 -5.58 27.00
CA GLU A 595 26.44 -7.02 27.19
C GLU A 595 27.85 -7.43 26.72
N ASN A 596 28.24 -7.06 25.50
CA ASN A 596 29.56 -7.37 24.94
C ASN A 596 30.72 -6.73 25.71
N ARG A 597 30.51 -5.58 26.36
CA ARG A 597 31.55 -4.89 27.18
C ARG A 597 31.59 -5.36 28.63
N SER A 598 30.55 -6.03 29.12
CA SER A 598 30.43 -6.42 30.53
C SER A 598 31.47 -7.46 30.97
N GLY A 599 32.01 -8.24 30.03
CA GLY A 599 32.92 -9.35 30.32
C GLY A 599 32.25 -10.56 30.96
N ALA A 600 30.93 -10.54 31.13
CA ALA A 600 30.16 -11.68 31.63
C ALA A 600 30.10 -12.82 30.58
N LEU A 601 29.92 -14.05 31.06
CA LEU A 601 29.60 -15.18 30.17
C LEU A 601 28.25 -14.91 29.51
N ILE A 602 28.23 -14.93 28.18
CA ILE A 602 27.03 -14.66 27.39
C ILE A 602 26.31 -15.98 27.16
N ASP A 603 25.06 -16.06 27.61
CA ASP A 603 24.15 -17.14 27.29
C ASP A 603 23.65 -16.95 25.86
N GLU A 604 24.21 -17.73 24.93
CA GLU A 604 23.85 -17.65 23.50
C GLU A 604 22.40 -18.06 23.24
N ASP A 605 21.79 -18.89 24.09
CA ASP A 605 20.39 -19.31 23.92
C ASP A 605 19.46 -18.14 24.28
N ALA A 606 19.71 -17.49 25.41
CA ALA A 606 18.99 -16.27 25.80
C ALA A 606 19.20 -15.13 24.80
N LEU A 607 20.39 -15.04 24.20
CA LEU A 607 20.70 -14.06 23.18
C LEU A 607 19.92 -14.29 21.88
N ILE A 608 19.84 -15.54 21.41
CA ILE A 608 19.03 -15.89 20.23
C ILE A 608 17.55 -15.59 20.49
N GLU A 609 17.02 -15.94 21.66
CA GLU A 609 15.64 -15.59 22.05
C GLU A 609 15.43 -14.07 21.99
N SER A 610 16.37 -13.29 22.54
CA SER A 610 16.31 -11.83 22.52
C SER A 610 16.31 -11.24 21.10
N PHE A 611 17.14 -11.78 20.19
CA PHE A 611 17.15 -11.36 18.79
C PHE A 611 15.81 -11.64 18.11
N VAL A 612 15.25 -12.83 18.29
CA VAL A 612 13.97 -13.21 17.69
C VAL A 612 12.82 -12.35 18.25
N ASP A 613 12.76 -12.16 19.56
CA ASP A 613 11.77 -11.32 20.23
C ASP A 613 11.81 -9.87 19.73
N CYS A 614 12.99 -9.27 19.72
CA CYS A 614 13.15 -7.89 19.31
C CYS A 614 12.96 -7.73 17.80
N ALA A 615 13.26 -8.76 17.00
CA ALA A 615 12.99 -8.77 15.57
C ALA A 615 11.50 -8.84 15.27
N ALA A 616 10.72 -9.61 16.04
CA ALA A 616 9.27 -9.66 15.93
C ALA A 616 8.63 -8.27 16.15
N ALA A 617 9.21 -7.47 17.05
CA ALA A 617 8.82 -6.08 17.26
C ALA A 617 9.38 -5.10 16.21
N GLY A 618 10.30 -5.52 15.32
CA GLY A 618 10.96 -4.67 14.33
C GLY A 618 12.14 -3.84 14.88
N ALA A 619 12.61 -4.15 16.08
CA ALA A 619 13.69 -3.43 16.77
C ALA A 619 15.11 -3.91 16.38
N VAL A 620 15.26 -4.96 15.57
CA VAL A 620 16.58 -5.44 15.10
C VAL A 620 16.91 -4.80 13.75
N SER A 621 18.07 -4.14 13.67
CA SER A 621 18.57 -3.51 12.44
C SER A 621 19.54 -4.42 11.68
N LYS A 622 19.74 -4.11 10.38
CA LYS A 622 20.82 -4.71 9.57
C LYS A 622 22.18 -4.61 10.26
N ARG A 623 22.46 -3.46 10.89
CA ARG A 623 23.74 -3.23 11.57
C ARG A 623 23.88 -4.11 12.81
N ALA A 624 22.82 -4.29 13.60
CA ALA A 624 22.83 -5.15 14.78
C ALA A 624 23.15 -6.62 14.44
N LEU A 625 22.63 -7.14 13.32
CA LEU A 625 22.96 -8.49 12.84
C LEU A 625 24.44 -8.61 12.42
N ALA A 626 24.98 -7.58 11.76
CA ALA A 626 26.40 -7.54 11.38
C ALA A 626 27.31 -7.47 12.62
N ASP A 627 26.96 -6.62 13.59
CA ASP A 627 27.68 -6.52 14.87
C ASP A 627 27.62 -7.83 15.66
N HIS A 628 26.50 -8.54 15.63
CA HIS A 628 26.38 -9.85 16.26
C HIS A 628 27.27 -10.90 15.60
N ARG A 629 27.32 -10.96 14.26
CA ARG A 629 28.26 -11.82 13.53
C ARG A 629 29.70 -11.52 13.96
N ASP A 630 30.08 -10.25 13.99
CA ASP A 630 31.44 -9.82 14.33
C ASP A 630 31.77 -10.19 15.80
N ALA A 631 30.81 -10.03 16.71
CA ALA A 631 30.95 -10.43 18.10
C ALA A 631 31.09 -11.96 18.26
N LEU A 632 30.32 -12.76 17.52
CA LEU A 632 30.45 -14.23 17.53
C LEU A 632 31.85 -14.66 17.06
N VAL A 633 32.34 -14.08 15.97
CA VAL A 633 33.68 -14.37 15.42
C VAL A 633 34.79 -13.95 16.40
N ALA A 634 34.59 -12.86 17.13
CA ALA A 634 35.55 -12.40 18.13
C ALA A 634 35.59 -13.28 19.39
N ARG A 635 34.44 -13.85 19.81
CA ARG A 635 34.31 -14.61 21.06
C ARG A 635 34.51 -16.12 20.90
N LEU A 636 34.16 -16.69 19.75
CA LEU A 636 34.08 -18.14 19.53
C LEU A 636 35.01 -18.59 18.38
N PRO A 637 35.54 -19.82 18.43
CA PRO A 637 36.19 -20.44 17.27
C PRO A 637 35.23 -20.51 16.08
N ALA A 638 35.75 -20.50 14.84
CA ALA A 638 34.94 -20.45 13.62
C ALA A 638 33.80 -21.50 13.55
N PRO A 639 34.01 -22.78 13.91
CA PRO A 639 32.90 -23.77 13.94
C PRO A 639 31.82 -23.46 14.98
N GLY A 640 32.20 -22.83 16.10
CA GLY A 640 31.28 -22.41 17.16
C GLY A 640 30.45 -21.19 16.73
N ALA A 641 31.09 -20.19 16.13
CA ALA A 641 30.43 -19.00 15.60
C ALA A 641 29.42 -19.36 14.49
N ALA A 642 29.83 -20.23 13.55
CA ALA A 642 28.96 -20.72 12.49
C ALA A 642 27.71 -21.43 13.06
N ARG A 643 27.89 -22.32 14.04
CA ARG A 643 26.79 -23.04 14.70
C ARG A 643 25.81 -22.09 15.37
N CYS A 644 26.30 -21.07 16.09
CA CYS A 644 25.42 -20.10 16.76
C CYS A 644 24.62 -19.28 15.75
N TYR A 645 25.26 -18.82 14.67
CA TYR A 645 24.57 -18.05 13.63
C TYR A 645 23.51 -18.88 12.89
N ARG A 646 23.79 -20.16 12.58
CA ARG A 646 22.78 -21.06 11.99
C ARG A 646 21.57 -21.25 12.90
N ARG A 647 21.80 -21.43 14.21
CA ARG A 647 20.71 -21.53 15.20
C ARG A 647 19.88 -20.26 15.29
N LEU A 648 20.49 -19.08 15.17
CA LEU A 648 19.76 -17.82 15.09
C LEU A 648 18.81 -17.81 13.88
N VAL A 649 19.33 -18.11 12.68
CA VAL A 649 18.52 -18.11 11.44
C VAL A 649 17.37 -19.13 11.52
N LEU A 650 17.65 -20.34 12.00
CA LEU A 650 16.62 -21.37 12.18
C LEU A 650 15.56 -20.93 13.20
N SER A 651 15.96 -20.32 14.32
CA SER A 651 15.01 -19.83 15.34
C SER A 651 14.17 -18.67 14.81
N TRP A 652 14.77 -17.80 13.99
CA TRP A 652 14.11 -16.70 13.30
C TRP A 652 13.00 -17.19 12.37
N HIS A 653 13.29 -18.18 11.52
CA HIS A 653 12.30 -18.77 10.62
C HIS A 653 11.24 -19.58 11.38
N ARG A 654 11.61 -20.33 12.43
CA ARG A 654 10.64 -21.04 13.29
C ARG A 654 9.66 -20.09 13.99
N ALA A 655 10.08 -18.87 14.27
CA ALA A 655 9.21 -17.83 14.81
C ALA A 655 8.31 -17.17 13.74
N GLY A 656 8.32 -17.66 12.49
CA GLY A 656 7.52 -17.14 11.38
C GLY A 656 7.93 -15.74 10.91
N LEU A 657 9.14 -15.30 11.26
CA LEU A 657 9.62 -13.96 10.90
C LEU A 657 10.08 -13.93 9.43
N PRO A 658 9.81 -12.83 8.71
CA PRO A 658 10.40 -12.61 7.38
C PRO A 658 11.92 -12.74 7.44
N SER A 659 12.47 -13.48 6.50
CA SER A 659 13.91 -13.67 6.41
C SER A 659 14.60 -12.37 6.02
N ARG A 660 15.91 -12.35 6.20
CA ARG A 660 16.76 -11.19 5.98
C ARG A 660 17.74 -11.50 4.84
N PRO A 661 17.94 -10.55 3.89
CA PRO A 661 18.87 -10.76 2.77
C PRO A 661 20.33 -10.88 3.25
N GLU A 662 20.62 -10.48 4.49
CA GLU A 662 21.92 -10.63 5.10
C GLU A 662 22.26 -12.07 5.52
N PHE A 663 21.26 -12.95 5.71
CA PHE A 663 21.50 -14.30 6.23
C PHE A 663 22.20 -15.21 5.23
N ALA A 664 21.70 -15.26 3.99
CA ALA A 664 22.24 -16.13 2.95
C ALA A 664 23.75 -15.92 2.69
N PRO A 665 24.27 -14.70 2.50
CA PRO A 665 25.71 -14.49 2.31
C PRO A 665 26.54 -14.82 3.55
N VAL A 666 26.09 -14.47 4.76
CA VAL A 666 26.86 -14.76 5.99
C VAL A 666 26.94 -16.27 6.26
N LEU A 667 25.88 -17.01 5.96
CA LEU A 667 25.91 -18.47 6.04
C LEU A 667 26.91 -19.09 5.06
N LEU A 668 27.03 -18.53 3.85
CA LEU A 668 28.05 -18.94 2.88
C LEU A 668 29.47 -18.58 3.35
N ASP A 669 29.67 -17.39 3.93
CA ASP A 669 30.96 -16.98 4.49
C ASP A 669 31.47 -18.00 5.53
N PHE A 670 30.58 -18.48 6.42
CA PHE A 670 30.90 -19.52 7.40
C PHE A 670 31.14 -20.91 6.78
N ALA A 671 30.62 -21.16 5.58
CA ALA A 671 30.79 -22.41 4.84
C ALA A 671 31.98 -22.38 3.85
N GLY A 672 32.71 -21.26 3.74
CA GLY A 672 33.81 -21.12 2.78
C GLY A 672 33.37 -20.77 1.36
N GLY A 673 32.19 -20.14 1.21
CA GLY A 673 31.66 -19.62 -0.06
C GLY A 673 30.72 -20.58 -0.79
N THR A 674 30.66 -21.86 -0.40
CA THR A 674 29.74 -22.84 -0.98
C THR A 674 29.08 -23.65 0.12
N ALA A 675 27.74 -23.71 0.13
CA ALA A 675 27.00 -24.42 1.15
C ALA A 675 27.19 -25.95 0.99
N PRO A 676 27.54 -26.69 2.07
CA PRO A 676 27.63 -28.14 2.02
C PRO A 676 26.24 -28.75 1.89
N VAL A 677 26.16 -29.89 1.20
CA VAL A 677 24.90 -30.61 0.99
C VAL A 677 24.63 -31.54 2.19
N ASP A 678 24.16 -30.96 3.29
CA ASP A 678 23.71 -31.67 4.49
C ASP A 678 22.29 -31.26 4.90
N GLU A 679 21.68 -31.99 5.84
CA GLU A 679 20.30 -31.75 6.26
C GLU A 679 20.11 -30.36 6.91
N GLU A 680 21.12 -29.84 7.60
CA GLU A 680 21.04 -28.53 8.24
C GLU A 680 20.96 -27.40 7.20
N HIS A 681 21.80 -27.44 6.16
CA HIS A 681 21.80 -26.45 5.09
C HIS A 681 20.59 -26.58 4.16
N ARG A 682 20.04 -27.80 4.01
CA ARG A 682 18.75 -28.02 3.35
C ARG A 682 17.61 -27.33 4.08
N VAL A 683 17.54 -27.44 5.41
CA VAL A 683 16.54 -26.73 6.22
C VAL A 683 16.73 -25.22 6.14
N LEU A 684 17.97 -24.73 6.18
CA LEU A 684 18.28 -23.31 6.07
C LEU A 684 17.83 -22.73 4.71
N LEU A 685 18.18 -23.38 3.58
CA LEU A 685 17.79 -22.89 2.26
C LEU A 685 16.28 -22.89 2.07
N ARG A 686 15.57 -23.92 2.57
CA ARG A 686 14.09 -23.91 2.58
C ARG A 686 13.53 -22.72 3.35
N GLY A 687 14.05 -22.48 4.56
CA GLY A 687 13.66 -21.32 5.35
C GLY A 687 13.92 -19.98 4.63
N LEU A 688 15.08 -19.86 3.98
CA LEU A 688 15.45 -18.68 3.19
C LEU A 688 14.52 -18.48 1.99
N LEU A 689 14.13 -19.52 1.27
CA LEU A 689 13.20 -19.42 0.13
C LEU A 689 11.79 -19.06 0.60
N SER A 690 11.22 -19.82 1.55
CA SER A 690 9.83 -19.65 2.00
C SER A 690 9.57 -18.32 2.73
N HIS A 691 10.60 -17.71 3.32
CA HIS A 691 10.48 -16.46 4.07
C HIS A 691 11.12 -15.24 3.35
N GLY A 692 11.45 -15.33 2.05
CA GLY A 692 11.92 -14.19 1.23
C GLY A 692 13.37 -13.74 1.47
N GLY A 693 14.22 -14.63 2.00
CA GLY A 693 15.64 -14.35 2.28
C GLY A 693 16.52 -14.27 1.03
N MET A 694 16.02 -14.74 -0.11
CA MET A 694 16.75 -14.81 -1.37
C MET A 694 16.38 -13.69 -2.36
N ASP A 695 15.42 -12.82 -2.03
CA ASP A 695 14.87 -11.81 -2.96
C ASP A 695 15.93 -10.78 -3.43
N GLU A 696 16.87 -10.44 -2.55
CA GLU A 696 17.96 -9.50 -2.82
C GLU A 696 19.32 -10.23 -2.96
N ALA A 697 19.31 -11.55 -3.12
CA ALA A 697 20.53 -12.34 -3.29
C ALA A 697 21.16 -12.07 -4.66
N THR A 698 22.46 -11.80 -4.68
CA THR A 698 23.27 -11.65 -5.90
C THR A 698 23.53 -13.02 -6.52
N MET A 699 24.01 -13.04 -7.77
CA MET A 699 24.37 -14.31 -8.43
C MET A 699 25.42 -15.10 -7.66
N ASP A 700 26.41 -14.45 -7.04
CA ASP A 700 27.42 -15.14 -6.21
C ASP A 700 26.78 -15.92 -5.04
N VAL A 701 25.72 -15.36 -4.43
CA VAL A 701 24.99 -16.03 -3.34
C VAL A 701 24.17 -17.19 -3.90
N TRP A 702 23.50 -17.01 -5.04
CA TRP A 702 22.78 -18.10 -5.71
C TRP A 702 23.71 -19.24 -6.10
N ASP A 703 24.88 -18.94 -6.68
CA ASP A 703 25.88 -19.94 -7.06
C ASP A 703 26.45 -20.67 -5.84
N GLY A 704 26.68 -19.97 -4.72
CA GLY A 704 27.10 -20.59 -3.45
C GLY A 704 26.08 -21.58 -2.87
N TRP A 705 24.78 -21.34 -3.08
CA TRP A 705 23.69 -22.21 -2.64
C TRP A 705 23.25 -23.26 -3.69
N ALA A 706 23.74 -23.17 -4.92
CA ALA A 706 23.32 -24.02 -6.04
C ALA A 706 23.44 -25.54 -5.77
N PRO A 707 24.49 -26.06 -5.07
CA PRO A 707 24.56 -27.49 -4.75
C PRO A 707 23.40 -27.98 -3.86
N VAL A 708 23.03 -27.19 -2.85
CA VAL A 708 21.92 -27.52 -1.93
C VAL A 708 20.58 -27.38 -2.65
N LEU A 709 20.41 -26.33 -3.45
CA LEU A 709 19.21 -26.13 -4.28
C LEU A 709 19.00 -27.32 -5.23
N THR A 710 20.06 -27.75 -5.92
CA THR A 710 20.00 -28.90 -6.84
C THR A 710 19.62 -30.18 -6.11
N ALA A 711 20.14 -30.41 -4.90
CA ALA A 711 19.77 -31.57 -4.09
C ALA A 711 18.29 -31.52 -3.67
N LEU A 712 17.78 -30.37 -3.23
CA LEU A 712 16.37 -30.20 -2.85
C LEU A 712 15.41 -30.41 -4.02
N LEU A 713 15.78 -29.93 -5.21
CA LEU A 713 15.02 -30.14 -6.46
C LEU A 713 14.99 -31.63 -6.84
N ARG A 714 16.14 -32.31 -6.75
CA ARG A 714 16.26 -33.73 -7.14
C ARG A 714 15.48 -34.65 -6.21
N ASP A 715 15.41 -34.32 -4.92
CA ASP A 715 14.66 -35.08 -3.90
C ASP A 715 13.18 -34.64 -3.82
N GLY A 716 12.72 -33.71 -4.67
CA GLY A 716 11.33 -33.24 -4.74
C GLY A 716 10.86 -32.43 -3.52
N THR A 717 11.77 -32.00 -2.66
CA THR A 717 11.44 -31.25 -1.43
C THR A 717 11.17 -29.76 -1.73
N VAL A 718 11.76 -29.23 -2.81
CA VAL A 718 11.50 -27.90 -3.36
C VAL A 718 11.21 -28.10 -4.85
N GLY A 719 10.11 -27.53 -5.35
CA GLY A 719 9.81 -27.56 -6.78
C GLY A 719 10.49 -26.41 -7.55
N PRO A 720 10.73 -26.54 -8.87
CA PRO A 720 11.29 -25.46 -9.69
C PRO A 720 10.46 -24.17 -9.68
N GLU A 721 9.15 -24.26 -9.38
CA GLU A 721 8.23 -23.14 -9.26
C GLU A 721 8.62 -22.12 -8.18
N GLU A 722 9.27 -22.56 -7.10
CA GLU A 722 9.72 -21.69 -5.99
C GLU A 722 10.71 -20.62 -6.48
N LEU A 723 11.51 -20.93 -7.51
CA LEU A 723 12.46 -19.99 -8.09
C LEU A 723 11.77 -18.87 -8.87
N LEU A 724 10.53 -19.07 -9.30
CA LEU A 724 9.79 -18.06 -10.06
C LEU A 724 9.37 -16.88 -9.18
N HIS A 725 9.32 -17.04 -7.86
CA HIS A 725 9.01 -15.95 -6.94
C HIS A 725 10.19 -15.00 -6.68
N ALA A 726 11.41 -15.36 -7.12
CA ALA A 726 12.62 -14.56 -6.94
C ALA A 726 13.20 -14.06 -8.27
N THR A 727 14.13 -13.10 -8.17
CA THR A 727 15.03 -12.69 -9.27
C THR A 727 16.37 -12.31 -8.66
N ALA A 728 17.49 -12.64 -9.31
CA ALA A 728 18.81 -12.27 -8.78
C ALA A 728 19.00 -10.75 -8.75
N ALA A 729 19.66 -10.25 -7.71
CA ALA A 729 20.05 -8.85 -7.61
C ALA A 729 21.36 -8.60 -8.38
N PRO A 730 21.49 -7.49 -9.13
CA PRO A 730 22.75 -7.13 -9.76
C PRO A 730 23.76 -6.61 -8.73
N THR A 731 25.05 -6.89 -8.94
CA THR A 731 26.18 -6.38 -8.15
C THR A 731 26.52 -4.93 -8.53
N GLY A 732 25.51 -4.05 -8.53
CA GLY A 732 25.61 -2.63 -8.88
C GLY A 732 24.56 -2.18 -9.90
N GLY A 733 24.46 -0.86 -10.11
CA GLY A 733 23.46 -0.26 -11.01
C GLY A 733 23.93 -0.06 -12.47
N GLY A 734 25.12 -0.55 -12.82
CA GLY A 734 25.68 -0.39 -14.16
C GLY A 734 25.08 -1.36 -15.18
N ARG A 735 25.14 -1.02 -16.47
CA ARG A 735 24.62 -1.86 -17.56
C ARG A 735 25.25 -3.26 -17.59
N ALA A 736 26.56 -3.34 -17.36
CA ALA A 736 27.29 -4.61 -17.32
C ALA A 736 26.79 -5.50 -16.16
N ALA A 737 26.64 -4.93 -14.96
CA ALA A 737 26.13 -5.65 -13.79
C ALA A 737 24.69 -6.16 -13.99
N LEU A 738 23.83 -5.36 -14.65
CA LEU A 738 22.48 -5.81 -15.02
C LEU A 738 22.51 -6.99 -16.01
N ALA A 739 23.36 -6.92 -17.04
CA ALA A 739 23.48 -7.98 -18.05
C ALA A 739 24.04 -9.27 -17.47
N GLU A 740 25.10 -9.19 -16.66
CA GLU A 740 25.73 -10.32 -15.98
C GLU A 740 24.75 -11.02 -15.03
N ALA A 741 24.05 -10.27 -14.19
CA ALA A 741 23.07 -10.83 -13.28
C ALA A 741 21.85 -11.43 -14.01
N ALA A 742 21.38 -10.79 -15.09
CA ALA A 742 20.30 -11.35 -15.89
C ALA A 742 20.71 -12.65 -16.61
N ALA A 743 21.91 -12.69 -17.19
CA ALA A 743 22.44 -13.89 -17.84
C ALA A 743 22.61 -15.05 -16.84
N GLY A 744 23.20 -14.76 -15.66
CA GLY A 744 23.34 -15.73 -14.58
C GLY A 744 21.99 -16.27 -14.09
N TRP A 745 21.00 -15.40 -13.92
CA TRP A 745 19.66 -15.81 -13.49
C TRP A 745 18.96 -16.68 -14.53
N VAL A 746 19.01 -16.29 -15.81
CA VAL A 746 18.43 -17.09 -16.91
C VAL A 746 19.11 -18.45 -17.02
N ARG A 747 20.43 -18.53 -16.83
CA ARG A 747 21.18 -19.79 -16.76
C ARG A 747 20.66 -20.68 -15.63
N LEU A 748 20.53 -20.14 -14.42
CA LEU A 748 20.05 -20.90 -13.26
C LEU A 748 18.63 -21.44 -13.47
N LEU A 749 17.72 -20.63 -14.03
CA LEU A 749 16.34 -21.08 -14.34
C LEU A 749 16.34 -22.25 -15.34
N ARG A 750 17.27 -22.30 -16.29
CA ARG A 750 17.39 -23.40 -17.24
C ARG A 750 17.93 -24.67 -16.58
N GLU A 751 19.00 -24.54 -15.82
CA GLU A 751 19.65 -25.68 -15.12
C GLU A 751 18.72 -26.35 -14.11
N THR A 752 17.81 -25.57 -13.50
CA THR A 752 16.85 -26.05 -12.49
C THR A 752 15.52 -26.51 -13.09
N GLY A 753 15.29 -26.33 -14.39
CA GLY A 753 14.03 -26.65 -15.06
C GLY A 753 12.92 -25.59 -14.89
N ALA A 754 13.12 -24.56 -14.08
CA ALA A 754 12.15 -23.47 -13.87
C ALA A 754 11.85 -22.68 -15.16
N ALA A 755 12.81 -22.58 -16.09
CA ALA A 755 12.60 -21.96 -17.40
C ALA A 755 11.57 -22.73 -18.26
N ALA A 756 11.46 -24.05 -18.08
CA ALA A 756 10.45 -24.85 -18.78
C ALA A 756 9.03 -24.50 -18.30
N LEU A 757 8.85 -24.25 -17.00
CA LEU A 757 7.57 -23.82 -16.45
C LEU A 757 7.08 -22.48 -17.04
N LEU A 758 8.00 -21.56 -17.34
CA LEU A 758 7.69 -20.26 -17.97
C LEU A 758 7.32 -20.38 -19.45
N THR A 759 7.70 -21.47 -20.13
CA THR A 759 7.62 -21.61 -21.59
C THR A 759 6.76 -22.77 -22.08
N ALA A 760 6.41 -23.70 -21.20
CA ALA A 760 5.59 -24.87 -21.53
C ALA A 760 4.20 -24.46 -22.02
N THR A 761 3.75 -25.09 -23.11
CA THR A 761 2.39 -24.95 -23.64
C THR A 761 1.72 -26.31 -23.49
N GLY A 762 0.72 -26.42 -22.62
CA GLY A 762 0.03 -27.71 -22.38
C GLY A 762 -1.29 -27.54 -21.65
N GLU A 763 -2.31 -28.28 -22.08
CA GLU A 763 -3.54 -28.51 -21.31
C GLU A 763 -3.17 -29.10 -19.93
N PRO A 764 -3.87 -28.72 -18.84
CA PRO A 764 -3.66 -29.34 -17.54
C PRO A 764 -3.88 -30.85 -17.69
N ALA A 765 -2.87 -31.64 -17.32
CA ALA A 765 -2.99 -33.10 -17.35
C ALA A 765 -4.25 -33.54 -16.59
N PRO A 766 -5.04 -34.49 -17.13
CA PRO A 766 -6.19 -35.02 -16.41
C PRO A 766 -5.72 -35.56 -15.06
N ALA A 767 -6.43 -35.16 -13.99
CA ALA A 767 -6.12 -35.54 -12.62
C ALA A 767 -6.02 -37.07 -12.52
N GLY A 768 -4.82 -37.61 -12.32
CA GLY A 768 -4.65 -39.05 -12.11
C GLY A 768 -3.30 -39.67 -12.45
N THR A 769 -2.39 -38.99 -13.15
CA THR A 769 -1.03 -39.52 -13.39
C THR A 769 0.01 -38.65 -12.71
N GLY A 770 0.67 -39.18 -11.69
CA GLY A 770 1.82 -38.54 -11.06
C GLY A 770 2.92 -38.24 -12.07
N GLU A 771 3.67 -37.17 -11.79
CA GLU A 771 4.90 -36.73 -12.44
C GLU A 771 4.78 -35.95 -13.79
N ALA A 772 4.29 -34.71 -13.70
CA ALA A 772 4.82 -33.54 -14.41
C ALA A 772 4.27 -32.26 -13.74
N GLY A 773 5.14 -31.35 -13.30
CA GLY A 773 4.74 -30.11 -12.59
C GLY A 773 3.75 -29.29 -13.41
N ALA A 774 2.63 -28.92 -12.80
CA ALA A 774 1.58 -28.11 -13.44
C ALA A 774 2.19 -26.79 -13.95
N ALA A 775 1.93 -26.44 -15.20
CA ALA A 775 2.34 -25.16 -15.76
C ALA A 775 1.73 -24.02 -14.94
N VAL A 776 2.57 -23.08 -14.50
CA VAL A 776 2.16 -21.89 -13.76
C VAL A 776 1.24 -21.04 -14.63
N ASP A 777 0.13 -20.49 -14.15
CA ASP A 777 -0.85 -19.81 -15.00
C ASP A 777 -0.34 -18.50 -15.66
N ALA A 778 -1.17 -17.92 -16.54
CA ALA A 778 -0.84 -16.70 -17.25
C ALA A 778 -0.63 -15.47 -16.33
N GLU A 779 -1.30 -15.43 -15.18
CA GLU A 779 -1.23 -14.33 -14.23
C GLU A 779 0.11 -14.33 -13.50
N ASP A 780 0.53 -15.50 -13.01
CA ASP A 780 1.83 -15.71 -12.39
C ASP A 780 2.99 -15.50 -13.38
N LEU A 781 2.82 -15.90 -14.63
CA LEU A 781 3.77 -15.62 -15.71
C LEU A 781 3.93 -14.11 -15.93
N CYS A 782 2.82 -13.37 -15.96
CA CYS A 782 2.84 -11.90 -16.01
C CYS A 782 3.48 -11.31 -14.75
N ALA A 783 3.23 -11.88 -13.56
CA ALA A 783 3.83 -11.43 -12.30
C ALA A 783 5.36 -11.64 -12.30
N TRP A 784 5.85 -12.73 -12.89
CA TRP A 784 7.28 -12.97 -13.09
C TRP A 784 7.89 -11.93 -14.04
N LEU A 785 7.26 -11.68 -15.20
CA LEU A 785 7.70 -10.64 -16.14
C LEU A 785 7.73 -9.25 -15.47
N ASP A 786 6.75 -8.97 -14.61
CA ASP A 786 6.69 -7.75 -13.81
C ASP A 786 7.92 -7.62 -12.89
N ARG A 787 8.23 -8.65 -12.10
CA ARG A 787 9.40 -8.67 -11.21
C ARG A 787 10.69 -8.52 -12.01
N PHE A 788 10.86 -9.30 -13.07
CA PHE A 788 12.02 -9.25 -13.96
C PHE A 788 12.20 -7.85 -14.56
N ALA A 789 11.14 -7.28 -15.13
CA ALA A 789 11.18 -5.96 -15.74
C ALA A 789 11.45 -4.84 -14.73
N ARG A 790 10.97 -4.95 -13.48
CA ARG A 790 11.31 -3.99 -12.40
C ARG A 790 12.77 -4.08 -11.99
N ARG A 791 13.28 -5.30 -11.82
CA ARG A 791 14.65 -5.54 -11.35
C ARG A 791 15.69 -5.13 -12.39
N TYR A 792 15.43 -5.40 -13.66
CA TYR A 792 16.36 -5.17 -14.76
C TYR A 792 16.01 -3.96 -15.63
N ARG A 793 15.37 -2.92 -15.07
CA ARG A 793 15.18 -1.65 -15.79
C ARG A 793 16.53 -1.05 -16.18
N GLY A 794 16.66 -0.64 -17.44
CA GLY A 794 17.90 -0.14 -18.03
C GLY A 794 18.78 -1.24 -18.64
N LEU A 795 18.36 -2.51 -18.59
CA LEU A 795 19.01 -3.63 -19.26
C LEU A 795 19.04 -3.41 -20.78
N ARG A 796 20.10 -3.90 -21.41
CA ARG A 796 20.31 -3.82 -22.86
C ARG A 796 20.66 -5.19 -23.42
N PRO A 797 19.82 -5.78 -24.29
CA PRO A 797 20.18 -6.95 -25.06
C PRO A 797 21.38 -6.69 -26.01
N PRO A 798 22.11 -7.73 -26.43
CA PRO A 798 21.87 -9.14 -26.13
C PRO A 798 22.28 -9.53 -24.72
N VAL A 799 21.49 -10.41 -24.11
CA VAL A 799 21.81 -11.10 -22.85
C VAL A 799 21.66 -12.57 -23.13
N ASP A 800 22.68 -13.35 -22.79
CA ASP A 800 22.74 -14.77 -23.11
C ASP A 800 21.49 -15.50 -22.59
N GLY A 801 20.79 -16.16 -23.50
CA GLY A 801 19.58 -16.91 -23.22
C GLY A 801 18.29 -16.12 -22.93
N LEU A 802 18.37 -14.81 -22.72
CA LEU A 802 17.19 -14.01 -22.39
C LEU A 802 16.19 -13.96 -23.55
N HIS A 803 16.68 -13.79 -24.79
CA HIS A 803 15.81 -13.71 -25.96
C HIS A 803 15.04 -15.02 -26.21
N GLU A 804 15.71 -16.16 -26.06
CA GLU A 804 15.08 -17.49 -26.18
C GLU A 804 14.00 -17.70 -25.12
N LEU A 805 14.28 -17.34 -23.86
CA LEU A 805 13.32 -17.45 -22.76
C LEU A 805 12.10 -16.56 -23.03
N LEU A 806 12.31 -15.29 -23.35
CA LEU A 806 11.22 -14.36 -23.66
C LEU A 806 10.42 -14.80 -24.89
N THR A 807 11.06 -15.44 -25.87
CA THR A 807 10.38 -15.96 -27.07
C THR A 807 9.45 -17.10 -26.71
N GLY A 808 9.89 -18.02 -25.84
CA GLY A 808 9.04 -19.08 -25.30
C GLY A 808 7.87 -18.53 -24.50
N ILE A 809 8.13 -17.56 -23.61
CA ILE A 809 7.09 -16.86 -22.83
C ILE A 809 6.09 -16.15 -23.76
N GLY A 810 6.58 -15.45 -24.78
CA GLY A 810 5.75 -14.76 -25.76
C GLY A 810 4.88 -15.73 -26.57
N ALA A 811 5.43 -16.88 -26.98
CA ALA A 811 4.66 -17.93 -27.65
C ALA A 811 3.54 -18.47 -26.76
N ARG A 812 3.84 -18.69 -25.48
CA ARG A 812 2.88 -19.15 -24.49
C ARG A 812 1.75 -18.15 -24.24
N LEU A 813 2.07 -16.89 -23.94
CA LEU A 813 1.06 -15.84 -23.73
C LEU A 813 0.14 -15.67 -24.95
N ARG A 814 0.67 -15.77 -26.17
CA ARG A 814 -0.14 -15.75 -27.40
C ARG A 814 -1.08 -16.95 -27.51
N ALA A 815 -0.61 -18.15 -27.15
CA ALA A 815 -1.44 -19.35 -27.15
C ALA A 815 -2.59 -19.27 -26.12
N GLU A 816 -2.31 -18.67 -24.96
CA GLU A 816 -3.29 -18.52 -23.86
C GLU A 816 -4.17 -17.25 -24.02
N GLY A 817 -3.94 -16.42 -25.03
CA GLY A 817 -4.67 -15.15 -25.23
C GLY A 817 -4.40 -14.10 -24.14
N ALA A 818 -3.34 -14.29 -23.34
CA ALA A 818 -2.96 -13.40 -22.27
C ALA A 818 -2.10 -12.23 -22.77
N VAL A 819 -2.18 -11.08 -22.09
CA VAL A 819 -1.49 -9.85 -22.50
C VAL A 819 -0.75 -9.24 -21.32
N PHE A 820 0.55 -8.97 -21.50
CA PHE A 820 1.41 -8.39 -20.48
C PHE A 820 1.24 -6.86 -20.38
N ARG A 821 0.97 -6.36 -19.17
CA ARG A 821 0.80 -4.92 -18.89
C ARG A 821 2.15 -4.24 -18.61
N ALA A 822 3.04 -4.25 -19.60
CA ALA A 822 4.43 -3.80 -19.44
C ALA A 822 4.58 -2.31 -19.08
N LEU A 823 3.70 -1.44 -19.58
CA LEU A 823 3.97 0.01 -19.60
C LEU A 823 4.15 0.64 -18.21
N PRO A 824 3.30 0.41 -17.19
CA PRO A 824 3.52 0.93 -15.84
C PRO A 824 4.83 0.44 -15.22
N VAL A 825 5.23 -0.78 -15.58
CA VAL A 825 6.39 -1.46 -15.00
C VAL A 825 7.70 -1.03 -15.66
N LEU A 826 7.69 -0.64 -16.93
CA LEU A 826 8.89 -0.14 -17.60
C LEU A 826 9.17 1.34 -17.32
N ARG A 827 8.29 2.03 -16.57
CA ARG A 827 8.52 3.40 -16.12
C ARG A 827 9.54 3.45 -14.99
N LEU A 828 10.47 4.40 -15.07
CA LEU A 828 11.46 4.64 -14.02
C LEU A 828 10.81 5.33 -12.80
N PRO A 829 11.19 4.99 -11.55
CA PRO A 829 10.57 5.55 -10.33
C PRO A 829 10.77 7.07 -10.17
N ASP A 830 9.78 7.73 -9.56
CA ASP A 830 9.68 9.19 -9.37
C ASP A 830 10.74 9.80 -8.43
N THR A 831 11.45 9.00 -7.62
CA THR A 831 12.31 9.49 -6.52
C THR A 831 13.56 10.27 -6.95
N GLN A 832 13.79 10.44 -8.25
CA GLN A 832 14.94 11.15 -8.85
C GLN A 832 14.55 12.08 -10.01
N ALA A 833 13.26 12.28 -10.30
CA ALA A 833 12.80 12.73 -11.61
C ALA A 833 11.89 13.97 -11.54
N SER A 834 12.27 15.03 -12.26
CA SER A 834 11.33 16.12 -12.58
C SER A 834 10.21 15.60 -13.49
N ALA A 835 9.11 16.34 -13.70
CA ALA A 835 8.05 15.95 -14.64
C ALA A 835 8.55 15.65 -16.07
N ARG A 836 9.79 16.05 -16.40
CA ARG A 836 10.49 15.78 -17.68
C ARG A 836 11.22 14.43 -17.71
N ASP A 837 11.39 13.75 -16.58
CA ASP A 837 12.17 12.51 -16.46
C ASP A 837 11.30 11.23 -16.43
N ARG A 838 10.00 11.37 -16.69
CA ARG A 838 9.06 10.25 -16.86
C ARG A 838 9.14 9.67 -18.28
N TRP A 839 10.08 8.77 -18.51
CA TRP A 839 10.22 8.04 -19.78
C TRP A 839 10.23 6.53 -19.55
N LEU A 840 9.80 5.80 -20.57
CA LEU A 840 9.73 4.34 -20.58
C LEU A 840 11.11 3.75 -20.93
N ASP A 841 11.46 2.60 -20.38
CA ASP A 841 12.61 1.84 -20.90
C ASP A 841 12.28 1.20 -22.26
N LEU A 842 12.41 1.99 -23.33
CA LEU A 842 12.12 1.56 -24.69
C LEU A 842 13.03 0.42 -25.15
N GLY A 843 14.23 0.26 -24.58
CA GLY A 843 15.14 -0.82 -24.95
C GLY A 843 14.62 -2.19 -24.48
N LEU A 844 14.11 -2.26 -23.25
CA LEU A 844 13.49 -3.48 -22.74
C LEU A 844 12.12 -3.72 -23.39
N LEU A 845 11.34 -2.67 -23.69
CA LEU A 845 10.12 -2.80 -24.50
C LEU A 845 10.42 -3.41 -25.88
N ASP A 846 11.46 -2.92 -26.55
CA ASP A 846 11.89 -3.44 -27.85
C ASP A 846 12.29 -4.92 -27.77
N ALA A 847 12.97 -5.34 -26.69
CA ALA A 847 13.31 -6.73 -26.44
C ALA A 847 12.08 -7.63 -26.25
N LEU A 848 11.05 -7.15 -25.53
CA LEU A 848 9.79 -7.86 -25.34
C LEU A 848 9.04 -8.02 -26.68
N LEU A 849 8.98 -6.95 -27.48
CA LEU A 849 8.38 -6.99 -28.81
C LEU A 849 9.17 -7.88 -29.78
N ALA A 850 10.51 -7.86 -29.70
CA ALA A 850 11.38 -8.74 -30.48
C ALA A 850 11.10 -10.22 -30.21
N ALA A 851 10.80 -10.56 -28.95
CA ALA A 851 10.41 -11.89 -28.52
C ALA A 851 8.92 -12.22 -28.79
N GLY A 852 8.15 -11.27 -29.32
CA GLY A 852 6.72 -11.40 -29.62
C GLY A 852 5.83 -11.43 -28.37
N VAL A 853 6.30 -10.96 -27.21
CA VAL A 853 5.47 -10.87 -26.00
C VAL A 853 4.27 -9.96 -26.28
N PRO A 854 3.02 -10.41 -26.10
CA PRO A 854 1.85 -9.58 -26.33
C PRO A 854 1.77 -8.51 -25.24
N VAL A 855 2.10 -7.26 -25.58
CA VAL A 855 2.05 -6.11 -24.66
C VAL A 855 0.74 -5.35 -24.82
N ARG A 856 0.07 -4.99 -23.71
CA ARG A 856 -1.18 -4.22 -23.75
C ARG A 856 -0.91 -2.74 -23.99
N GLU A 857 -1.67 -2.14 -24.90
CA GLU A 857 -1.71 -0.70 -25.05
C GLU A 857 -2.78 -0.11 -24.12
N ASP A 858 -2.38 0.43 -22.96
CA ASP A 858 -3.32 1.05 -22.01
C ASP A 858 -2.97 2.51 -21.66
N ALA A 859 -1.75 2.96 -21.95
CA ALA A 859 -1.32 4.28 -21.46
C ALA A 859 -1.69 5.39 -22.44
N ALA A 860 -2.53 6.35 -22.03
CA ALA A 860 -2.67 7.63 -22.73
C ALA A 860 -1.40 8.50 -22.64
N GLU A 861 -0.53 8.18 -21.69
CA GLU A 861 0.65 8.96 -21.30
C GLU A 861 1.80 8.95 -22.32
N PRO A 862 2.69 9.97 -22.33
CA PRO A 862 3.87 9.98 -23.18
C PRO A 862 4.81 8.77 -22.94
N LEU A 863 5.46 8.32 -24.02
CA LEU A 863 6.51 7.29 -23.98
C LEU A 863 7.85 7.92 -23.56
N GLY A 864 8.04 9.21 -23.82
CA GLY A 864 9.23 9.97 -23.43
C GLY A 864 10.41 9.71 -24.36
N PHE A 865 10.14 9.48 -25.65
CA PHE A 865 11.09 9.15 -26.70
C PHE A 865 12.23 10.16 -26.83
N VAL A 866 11.89 11.46 -26.83
CA VAL A 866 12.90 12.53 -26.99
C VAL A 866 13.88 12.50 -25.81
N ASN A 867 13.41 12.20 -24.60
CA ASN A 867 14.27 12.10 -23.41
C ASN A 867 15.07 10.79 -23.38
N TRP A 868 14.46 9.70 -23.83
CA TRP A 868 15.13 8.42 -24.04
C TRP A 868 16.32 8.54 -25.00
N LEU A 869 16.21 9.31 -26.10
CA LEU A 869 17.31 9.55 -27.06
C LEU A 869 18.57 10.14 -26.38
N GLY A 870 18.41 10.92 -25.32
CA GLY A 870 19.53 11.45 -24.55
C GLY A 870 20.32 10.38 -23.79
N ARG A 871 19.73 9.19 -23.56
CA ARG A 871 20.33 8.09 -22.78
C ARG A 871 20.52 6.80 -23.58
N ALA A 872 20.01 6.72 -24.80
CA ALA A 872 20.02 5.52 -25.63
C ALA A 872 21.43 4.96 -25.92
N LYS A 873 22.50 5.78 -25.96
CA LYS A 873 23.92 5.34 -26.07
C LYS A 873 24.13 4.08 -26.95
N GLY A 874 23.62 4.07 -28.18
CA GLY A 874 23.79 2.98 -29.15
C GLY A 874 22.57 2.09 -29.43
N ASP A 875 21.46 2.24 -28.70
CA ASP A 875 20.21 1.50 -28.97
C ASP A 875 19.54 1.91 -30.30
N ASP A 876 18.86 0.98 -30.98
CA ASP A 876 18.26 1.21 -32.33
C ASP A 876 16.75 0.91 -32.47
N LEU A 877 16.09 0.35 -31.45
CA LEU A 877 14.62 0.13 -31.37
C LEU A 877 13.91 -0.43 -32.64
N PRO A 878 14.43 -1.48 -33.32
CA PRO A 878 13.86 -1.97 -34.57
C PRO A 878 12.41 -2.48 -34.48
N HIS A 879 11.94 -2.95 -33.32
CA HIS A 879 10.61 -3.52 -33.14
C HIS A 879 9.60 -2.46 -32.70
N VAL A 880 9.96 -1.59 -31.75
CA VAL A 880 9.10 -0.47 -31.31
C VAL A 880 8.79 0.49 -32.47
N LEU A 881 9.78 0.76 -33.34
CA LEU A 881 9.62 1.66 -34.49
C LEU A 881 8.78 1.06 -35.63
N ARG A 882 8.55 -0.26 -35.62
CA ARG A 882 7.72 -0.97 -36.61
C ARG A 882 6.37 -1.40 -36.07
N ASP A 883 6.16 -1.32 -34.76
CA ASP A 883 4.90 -1.69 -34.12
C ASP A 883 3.85 -0.60 -34.36
N ASP A 884 2.72 -0.97 -34.97
CA ASP A 884 1.64 -0.05 -35.34
C ASP A 884 1.02 0.69 -34.16
N ARG A 885 1.18 0.18 -32.94
CA ARG A 885 0.68 0.81 -31.70
C ARG A 885 1.63 1.88 -31.18
N PHE A 886 2.94 1.64 -31.29
CA PHE A 886 3.95 2.51 -30.68
C PHE A 886 4.56 3.52 -31.66
N ALA A 887 4.79 3.16 -32.91
CA ALA A 887 5.44 4.03 -33.90
C ALA A 887 4.69 5.35 -34.14
N PRO A 888 3.34 5.40 -34.23
CA PRO A 888 2.60 6.66 -34.35
C PRO A 888 2.77 7.57 -33.12
N ARG A 889 2.93 7.00 -31.93
CA ARG A 889 3.11 7.75 -30.69
C ARG A 889 4.49 8.38 -30.60
N LEU A 890 5.54 7.65 -31.00
CA LEU A 890 6.89 8.21 -31.12
C LEU A 890 6.93 9.35 -32.16
N THR A 891 6.19 9.18 -33.26
CA THR A 891 6.03 10.19 -34.31
C THR A 891 5.36 11.46 -33.77
N ALA A 892 4.32 11.32 -32.94
CA ALA A 892 3.63 12.44 -32.30
C ALA A 892 4.49 13.17 -31.23
N GLU A 893 5.53 12.54 -30.70
CA GLU A 893 6.50 13.22 -29.81
C GLU A 893 7.55 14.04 -30.58
N LEU A 894 7.80 13.71 -31.86
CA LEU A 894 8.69 14.46 -32.75
C LEU A 894 7.96 15.59 -33.51
N ALA A 895 6.71 15.35 -33.96
CA ALA A 895 5.83 16.39 -34.54
C ALA A 895 4.70 16.70 -33.58
N HIS A 896 4.49 17.97 -33.31
CA HIS A 896 3.25 18.39 -32.69
C HIS A 896 2.37 19.09 -33.74
N PRO A 897 1.19 18.55 -34.11
CA PRO A 897 0.28 19.14 -35.09
C PRO A 897 -0.13 20.58 -34.76
N SER A 898 -0.15 20.94 -33.47
CA SER A 898 -0.38 22.32 -33.06
C SER A 898 0.67 23.28 -33.62
N VAL A 899 1.91 22.84 -33.92
CA VAL A 899 3.10 23.64 -34.30
C VAL A 899 2.91 24.48 -35.55
N CYS A 900 1.91 24.18 -36.37
CA CYS A 900 1.58 25.01 -37.54
C CYS A 900 0.48 26.05 -37.27
N LEU A 901 -0.22 25.98 -36.11
CA LEU A 901 -1.51 26.65 -35.91
C LEU A 901 -1.52 27.94 -35.05
N SER A 902 -0.42 28.40 -34.45
CA SER A 902 -0.39 29.59 -33.57
C SER A 902 0.45 30.73 -34.13
N LEU A 903 0.12 31.93 -33.68
CA LEU A 903 0.84 33.17 -33.98
C LEU A 903 1.94 33.54 -33.00
N SER A 904 2.08 32.84 -31.87
CA SER A 904 3.15 33.13 -30.91
C SER A 904 4.51 32.58 -31.38
N PRO A 905 5.64 33.20 -30.98
CA PRO A 905 6.96 32.60 -31.13
C PRO A 905 6.98 31.23 -30.47
N ARG A 906 7.27 30.18 -31.23
CA ARG A 906 7.24 28.80 -30.75
C ARG A 906 8.64 28.26 -30.49
N PRO A 907 8.80 27.34 -29.52
CA PRO A 907 10.05 26.61 -29.38
C PRO A 907 10.35 25.87 -30.69
N PRO A 908 11.63 25.81 -31.10
CA PRO A 908 12.01 25.07 -32.29
C PRO A 908 11.70 23.56 -32.12
N HIS A 909 11.78 22.78 -33.21
CA HIS A 909 11.57 21.33 -33.15
C HIS A 909 12.34 20.73 -31.94
N PRO A 910 11.79 19.75 -31.19
CA PRO A 910 12.34 19.31 -29.89
C PRO A 910 13.83 18.93 -29.91
N LEU A 911 14.35 18.58 -31.09
CA LEU A 911 15.75 18.20 -31.33
C LEU A 911 16.68 19.35 -31.79
N VAL A 912 16.17 20.53 -32.17
CA VAL A 912 16.98 21.63 -32.75
C VAL A 912 18.05 22.13 -31.79
N GLN A 913 17.77 22.14 -30.49
CA GLN A 913 18.68 22.63 -29.45
C GLN A 913 19.56 21.52 -28.85
N ASP A 914 19.47 20.27 -29.34
CA ASP A 914 20.21 19.13 -28.80
C ASP A 914 20.87 18.28 -29.92
N PRO A 915 22.05 18.71 -30.42
CA PRO A 915 22.83 17.95 -31.39
C PRO A 915 23.25 16.56 -30.89
N GLY A 916 23.25 16.32 -29.58
CA GLY A 916 23.52 15.01 -28.99
C GLY A 916 22.42 14.01 -29.35
N ARG A 917 21.17 14.38 -29.12
CA ARG A 917 20.00 13.56 -29.48
C ARG A 917 19.87 13.33 -30.98
N VAL A 918 20.16 14.35 -31.80
CA VAL A 918 20.18 14.20 -33.28
C VAL A 918 21.23 13.17 -33.71
N ARG A 919 22.44 13.22 -33.15
CA ARG A 919 23.48 12.22 -33.44
C ARG A 919 23.04 10.81 -33.04
N THR A 920 22.40 10.65 -31.88
CA THR A 920 21.86 9.36 -31.44
C THR A 920 20.78 8.84 -32.39
N LEU A 921 19.84 9.69 -32.80
CA LEU A 921 18.79 9.34 -33.78
C LEU A 921 19.38 8.88 -35.12
N MET A 922 20.52 9.43 -35.54
CA MET A 922 21.18 9.06 -36.81
C MET A 922 22.14 7.86 -36.69
N ALA A 923 22.57 7.50 -35.48
CA ALA A 923 23.58 6.46 -35.26
C ALA A 923 23.05 5.07 -35.62
N GLY A 924 21.86 4.72 -35.13
CA GLY A 924 21.24 3.41 -35.34
C GLY A 924 20.56 3.26 -36.72
N PRO A 925 20.67 2.11 -37.41
CA PRO A 925 19.98 1.84 -38.67
C PRO A 925 18.45 2.04 -38.68
N ALA A 926 17.72 1.50 -37.71
CA ALA A 926 16.27 1.59 -37.63
C ALA A 926 15.81 2.98 -37.18
N LEU A 927 16.48 3.62 -36.20
CA LEU A 927 16.23 5.02 -35.83
C LEU A 927 16.46 5.97 -37.01
N ARG A 928 17.55 5.75 -37.76
CA ARG A 928 17.85 6.51 -38.99
C ARG A 928 16.80 6.27 -40.08
N ALA A 929 16.42 5.01 -40.31
CA ALA A 929 15.38 4.68 -41.29
C ALA A 929 14.03 5.30 -40.92
N PHE A 930 13.68 5.33 -39.63
CA PHE A 930 12.48 6.00 -39.12
C PHE A 930 12.51 7.51 -39.41
N ALA A 931 13.61 8.18 -39.10
CA ALA A 931 13.76 9.61 -39.37
C ALA A 931 13.75 9.94 -40.88
N VAL A 932 14.48 9.16 -41.70
CA VAL A 932 14.50 9.29 -43.16
C VAL A 932 13.12 9.04 -43.77
N GLY A 933 12.45 7.96 -43.36
CA GLY A 933 11.12 7.60 -43.83
C GLY A 933 10.09 8.70 -43.55
N ARG A 934 10.21 9.34 -42.38
CA ARG A 934 9.39 10.49 -42.01
C ARG A 934 9.68 11.73 -42.87
N LEU A 935 10.96 12.12 -43.03
CA LEU A 935 11.31 13.25 -43.90
C LEU A 935 10.86 13.03 -45.34
N ARG A 936 10.96 11.79 -45.83
CA ARG A 936 10.45 11.40 -47.15
C ARG A 936 8.93 11.50 -47.25
N GLU A 937 8.20 11.04 -46.24
CA GLU A 937 6.75 11.17 -46.20
C GLU A 937 6.31 12.63 -46.17
N HIS A 938 6.93 13.45 -45.32
CA HIS A 938 6.65 14.89 -45.27
C HIS A 938 7.05 15.60 -46.56
N GLY A 939 8.14 15.18 -47.21
CA GLY A 939 8.53 15.69 -48.53
C GLY A 939 7.54 15.35 -49.63
N ARG A 940 6.96 14.14 -49.64
CA ARG A 940 5.88 13.79 -50.57
C ARG A 940 4.64 14.67 -50.35
N ARG A 941 4.22 14.85 -49.09
CA ARG A 941 3.08 15.72 -48.75
C ARG A 941 3.34 17.18 -49.09
N ALA A 942 4.56 17.67 -48.89
CA ALA A 942 4.96 19.02 -49.27
C ALA A 942 4.97 19.21 -50.79
N ALA A 943 5.40 18.20 -51.55
CA ALA A 943 5.46 18.25 -53.01
C ALA A 943 4.08 18.17 -53.68
N ALA A 944 3.09 17.54 -53.03
CA ALA A 944 1.71 17.45 -53.52
C ALA A 944 0.81 18.57 -52.97
N GLY A 945 0.98 18.95 -51.70
CA GLY A 945 0.13 19.89 -50.99
C GLY A 945 0.52 21.37 -51.09
N GLY A 946 0.01 22.15 -50.13
CA GLY A 946 0.21 23.60 -50.02
C GLY A 946 1.25 24.03 -48.99
N VAL A 947 1.13 25.28 -48.52
CA VAL A 947 2.08 25.93 -47.60
C VAL A 947 2.16 25.22 -46.25
N LEU A 948 1.05 24.68 -45.74
CA LEU A 948 1.01 24.00 -44.44
C LEU A 948 1.88 22.71 -44.41
N PRO A 949 1.71 21.75 -45.34
CA PRO A 949 2.60 20.61 -45.48
C PRO A 949 4.07 20.98 -45.72
N LEU A 950 4.34 21.99 -46.57
CA LEU A 950 5.71 22.46 -46.83
C LEU A 950 6.37 23.05 -45.58
N HIS A 951 5.65 23.91 -44.86
CA HIS A 951 6.13 24.50 -43.61
C HIS A 951 6.45 23.42 -42.57
N THR A 952 5.57 22.42 -42.43
CA THR A 952 5.80 21.28 -41.52
C THR A 952 7.05 20.50 -41.89
N ALA A 953 7.24 20.20 -43.18
CA ALA A 953 8.40 19.45 -43.66
C ALA A 953 9.72 20.20 -43.46
N LEU A 954 9.75 21.52 -43.72
CA LEU A 954 10.94 22.35 -43.50
C LEU A 954 11.28 22.51 -42.01
N ARG A 955 10.29 22.47 -41.11
CA ARG A 955 10.52 22.48 -39.65
C ARG A 955 11.09 21.17 -39.13
N ASP A 956 10.61 20.04 -39.64
CA ASP A 956 11.15 18.72 -39.32
C ASP A 956 12.59 18.54 -39.84
N LEU A 957 12.98 19.29 -40.87
CA LEU A 957 14.35 19.30 -41.42
C LEU A 957 15.34 20.10 -40.55
N GLU A 958 14.87 21.09 -39.77
CA GLU A 958 15.70 22.04 -39.01
C GLU A 958 16.77 21.38 -38.10
N PRO A 959 16.50 20.28 -37.35
CA PRO A 959 17.50 19.61 -36.52
C PRO A 959 18.67 19.00 -37.31
N PHE A 960 18.49 18.73 -38.61
CA PHE A 960 19.44 17.99 -39.44
C PHE A 960 20.42 18.89 -40.20
N ALA A 961 20.41 20.21 -39.93
CA ALA A 961 21.34 21.16 -40.52
C ALA A 961 22.81 20.90 -40.13
N VAL A 962 23.08 20.17 -39.03
CA VAL A 962 24.43 19.79 -38.61
C VAL A 962 25.08 18.79 -39.60
N PRO A 963 26.34 19.00 -40.06
CA PRO A 963 26.97 18.18 -41.11
C PRO A 963 26.95 16.67 -40.83
N ALA A 964 27.15 16.26 -39.57
CA ALA A 964 27.17 14.86 -39.15
C ALA A 964 25.81 14.15 -39.33
N ALA A 965 24.70 14.89 -39.28
CA ALA A 965 23.36 14.37 -39.50
C ALA A 965 22.92 14.54 -40.97
N ARG A 966 23.26 15.69 -41.58
CA ARG A 966 22.89 16.05 -42.95
C ARG A 966 23.27 15.01 -44.00
N ARG A 967 24.45 14.38 -43.87
CA ARG A 967 24.91 13.32 -44.79
C ARG A 967 23.95 12.12 -44.89
N HIS A 968 23.16 11.87 -43.84
CA HIS A 968 22.23 10.73 -43.79
C HIS A 968 20.85 11.07 -44.38
N VAL A 969 20.56 12.35 -44.62
CA VAL A 969 19.27 12.85 -45.11
C VAL A 969 19.46 13.78 -46.32
N ALA A 970 20.58 13.66 -47.03
CA ALA A 970 20.97 14.60 -48.09
C ALA A 970 19.96 14.62 -49.24
N VAL A 971 19.50 13.44 -49.67
CA VAL A 971 18.48 13.29 -50.73
C VAL A 971 17.15 13.91 -50.30
N GLU A 972 16.70 13.61 -49.08
CA GLU A 972 15.47 14.18 -48.54
C GLU A 972 15.58 15.70 -48.37
N THR A 973 16.75 16.20 -47.98
CA THR A 973 17.07 17.64 -47.89
C THR A 973 16.97 18.30 -49.25
N GLU A 974 17.62 17.74 -50.28
CA GLU A 974 17.59 18.27 -51.65
C GLU A 974 16.18 18.31 -52.22
N HIS A 975 15.42 17.22 -52.09
CA HIS A 975 14.04 17.15 -52.55
C HIS A 975 13.15 18.19 -51.85
N LEU A 976 13.28 18.36 -50.54
CA LEU A 976 12.50 19.35 -49.78
C LEU A 976 12.84 20.80 -50.18
N LEU A 977 14.12 21.10 -50.38
CA LEU A 977 14.59 22.44 -50.73
C LEU A 977 14.39 22.80 -52.21
N ALA A 978 14.01 21.83 -53.04
CA ALA A 978 13.62 22.06 -54.44
C ALA A 978 12.15 22.49 -54.58
N ILE A 979 11.33 22.36 -53.52
CA ILE A 979 9.93 22.78 -53.56
C ILE A 979 9.85 24.30 -53.42
N GLU A 980 9.44 24.97 -54.50
CA GLU A 980 9.32 26.43 -54.53
C GLU A 980 8.14 26.91 -53.67
N PRO A 981 8.35 27.80 -52.67
CA PRO A 981 7.28 28.30 -51.80
C PRO A 981 6.12 28.96 -52.55
N ALA A 982 6.38 29.59 -53.70
CA ALA A 982 5.34 30.18 -54.55
C ALA A 982 4.37 29.14 -55.12
N VAL A 983 4.86 27.95 -55.48
CA VAL A 983 4.01 26.85 -55.98
C VAL A 983 3.08 26.35 -54.87
N ALA A 984 3.62 26.18 -53.66
CA ALA A 984 2.82 25.78 -52.49
C ALA A 984 1.79 26.86 -52.12
N LEU A 985 2.16 28.15 -52.21
CA LEU A 985 1.26 29.29 -51.99
C LEU A 985 0.11 29.30 -53.01
N ALA A 986 0.42 29.22 -54.31
CA ALA A 986 -0.59 29.21 -55.37
C ALA A 986 -1.59 28.04 -55.21
N ARG A 987 -1.13 26.85 -54.79
CA ARG A 987 -2.03 25.72 -54.49
C ARG A 987 -2.93 25.98 -53.30
N THR A 988 -2.36 26.50 -52.20
CA THR A 988 -3.12 26.82 -50.98
C THR A 988 -4.25 27.81 -51.28
N LEU A 989 -3.95 28.85 -52.06
CA LEU A 989 -4.93 29.87 -52.43
C LEU A 989 -6.04 29.30 -53.34
N ARG A 990 -5.70 28.44 -54.30
CA ARG A 990 -6.70 27.79 -55.16
C ARG A 990 -7.55 26.74 -54.46
N ASP A 991 -6.97 26.03 -53.49
CA ASP A 991 -7.70 25.02 -52.72
C ASP A 991 -8.66 25.66 -51.71
N GLY A 992 -8.30 26.84 -51.20
CA GLY A 992 -9.13 27.72 -50.38
C GLY A 992 -8.69 27.79 -48.92
N ILE A 993 -9.11 28.86 -48.25
CA ILE A 993 -8.84 29.10 -46.82
C ILE A 993 -10.16 29.19 -46.03
N PRO A 994 -10.18 28.74 -44.76
CA PRO A 994 -11.40 28.81 -43.94
C PRO A 994 -12.01 30.21 -43.84
N ASP A 995 -11.18 31.24 -43.86
CA ASP A 995 -11.59 32.64 -43.69
C ASP A 995 -12.40 33.21 -44.87
N GLU A 996 -12.51 32.50 -45.99
CA GLU A 996 -13.47 32.80 -47.08
C GLU A 996 -14.92 32.66 -46.63
N TRP A 997 -15.15 31.87 -45.58
CA TRP A 997 -16.45 31.61 -44.97
C TRP A 997 -16.58 32.35 -43.63
N GLY A 998 -17.79 32.81 -43.33
CA GLY A 998 -18.12 33.51 -42.09
C GLY A 998 -19.37 32.98 -41.44
N TRP A 999 -19.41 33.08 -40.10
CA TRP A 999 -20.62 32.81 -39.34
C TRP A 999 -21.61 33.96 -39.53
N PRO A 1000 -22.92 33.69 -39.66
CA PRO A 1000 -23.93 34.74 -39.71
C PRO A 1000 -23.85 35.65 -38.46
N GLY A 1001 -23.54 36.94 -38.65
CA GLY A 1001 -23.39 37.89 -37.55
C GLY A 1001 -22.01 37.92 -36.89
N ASP A 1002 -20.94 37.58 -37.63
CA ASP A 1002 -19.53 37.75 -37.21
C ASP A 1002 -19.20 39.20 -36.79
N GLY A 1003 -19.44 39.52 -35.51
CA GLY A 1003 -19.10 40.80 -34.88
C GLY A 1003 -17.97 40.70 -33.85
N ASP A 1004 -17.68 41.80 -33.17
CA ASP A 1004 -16.64 41.91 -32.12
C ASP A 1004 -16.98 41.20 -30.80
N GLN A 1005 -18.12 40.52 -30.72
CA GLN A 1005 -18.65 39.86 -29.51
C GLN A 1005 -17.85 38.61 -29.06
N TRP A 1006 -16.95 38.10 -29.89
CA TRP A 1006 -16.17 36.88 -29.63
C TRP A 1006 -14.74 37.25 -29.17
N HIS A 1007 -14.59 37.57 -27.88
CA HIS A 1007 -13.32 38.04 -27.33
C HIS A 1007 -12.34 36.91 -26.97
N ARG A 1008 -11.04 37.24 -27.05
CA ARG A 1008 -9.93 36.36 -26.69
C ARG A 1008 -9.95 36.05 -25.19
N GLY A 1009 -9.84 34.76 -24.83
CA GLY A 1009 -9.67 34.29 -23.45
C GLY A 1009 -10.97 33.92 -22.73
N ASP A 1010 -12.12 34.19 -23.34
CA ASP A 1010 -13.43 33.88 -22.78
C ASP A 1010 -13.86 32.43 -23.00
N TRP A 1011 -13.27 31.75 -23.97
CA TRP A 1011 -13.68 30.44 -24.47
C TRP A 1011 -12.47 29.50 -24.63
N ALA A 1012 -12.67 28.21 -24.36
CA ALA A 1012 -11.65 27.17 -24.30
C ALA A 1012 -11.95 25.94 -25.19
N GLU A 1013 -13.20 25.76 -25.64
CA GLU A 1013 -13.63 24.54 -26.35
C GLU A 1013 -14.86 24.81 -27.23
N ILE A 1014 -14.92 24.15 -28.39
CA ILE A 1014 -16.08 24.10 -29.31
C ILE A 1014 -16.56 22.65 -29.42
N ARG A 1015 -17.86 22.41 -29.26
CA ARG A 1015 -18.49 21.08 -29.37
C ARG A 1015 -19.74 21.09 -30.21
N ASP A 1016 -20.02 19.95 -30.82
CA ASP A 1016 -21.27 19.69 -31.51
C ASP A 1016 -22.35 19.26 -30.50
N GLY A 1017 -23.43 20.04 -30.39
CA GLY A 1017 -24.60 19.72 -29.57
C GLY A 1017 -25.66 18.91 -30.31
N GLY A 1018 -25.49 18.66 -31.61
CA GLY A 1018 -26.48 18.06 -32.51
C GLY A 1018 -27.49 19.09 -33.04
N ASP A 1019 -28.12 19.85 -32.14
CA ASP A 1019 -29.10 20.89 -32.48
C ASP A 1019 -28.57 22.33 -32.30
N ALA A 1020 -27.40 22.50 -31.67
CA ALA A 1020 -26.70 23.78 -31.52
C ALA A 1020 -25.17 23.57 -31.42
N LEU A 1021 -24.39 24.56 -31.85
CA LEU A 1021 -22.95 24.60 -31.66
C LEU A 1021 -22.64 25.16 -30.26
N LEU A 1022 -21.88 24.41 -29.47
CA LEU A 1022 -21.62 24.71 -28.06
C LEU A 1022 -20.23 25.34 -27.91
N LEU A 1023 -20.17 26.55 -27.36
CA LEU A 1023 -18.92 27.26 -27.06
C LEU A 1023 -18.75 27.34 -25.55
N VAL A 1024 -17.61 26.86 -25.04
CA VAL A 1024 -17.43 26.61 -23.61
C VAL A 1024 -16.21 27.32 -23.10
N GLY A 1025 -16.36 28.07 -22.01
CA GLY A 1025 -15.33 28.88 -21.37
C GLY A 1025 -15.17 28.59 -19.88
N ALA A 1026 -14.30 29.34 -19.23
CA ALA A 1026 -14.19 29.29 -17.77
C ALA A 1026 -15.42 29.96 -17.13
N GLY A 1027 -16.30 29.17 -16.51
CA GLY A 1027 -17.49 29.64 -15.79
C GLY A 1027 -18.63 30.13 -16.68
N ARG A 1028 -18.59 29.79 -17.97
CA ARG A 1028 -19.60 30.19 -18.95
C ARG A 1028 -19.69 29.20 -20.11
N ALA A 1029 -20.87 29.07 -20.71
CA ALA A 1029 -21.10 28.33 -21.94
C ALA A 1029 -22.22 28.99 -22.75
N VAL A 1030 -22.17 28.90 -24.08
CA VAL A 1030 -23.24 29.36 -24.97
C VAL A 1030 -23.53 28.32 -26.03
N ALA A 1031 -24.80 28.25 -26.46
CA ALA A 1031 -25.26 27.43 -27.56
C ALA A 1031 -25.74 28.36 -28.69
N VAL A 1032 -25.24 28.13 -29.91
CA VAL A 1032 -25.47 28.98 -31.09
C VAL A 1032 -25.97 28.13 -32.24
N ASP A 1033 -26.96 28.61 -33.00
CA ASP A 1033 -27.44 27.96 -34.21
C ASP A 1033 -27.44 28.92 -35.41
N GLY A 1034 -27.99 28.49 -36.55
CA GLY A 1034 -28.05 29.30 -37.78
C GLY A 1034 -28.86 30.60 -37.67
N SER A 1035 -29.62 30.80 -36.59
CA SER A 1035 -30.38 32.02 -36.28
C SER A 1035 -29.68 32.94 -35.27
N GLY A 1036 -28.63 32.47 -34.58
CA GLY A 1036 -27.85 33.24 -33.61
C GLY A 1036 -27.69 32.56 -32.25
N LEU A 1037 -27.52 33.35 -31.19
CA LEU A 1037 -27.39 32.85 -29.82
C LEU A 1037 -28.72 32.25 -29.34
N ARG A 1038 -28.73 30.95 -29.03
CA ARG A 1038 -29.92 30.25 -28.54
C ARG A 1038 -30.03 30.29 -27.02
N THR A 1039 -28.95 29.94 -26.32
CA THR A 1039 -28.93 29.82 -24.85
C THR A 1039 -27.56 30.20 -24.29
N ARG A 1040 -27.55 30.76 -23.08
CA ARG A 1040 -26.33 31.05 -22.30
C ARG A 1040 -26.43 30.41 -20.92
N TRP A 1041 -25.33 29.81 -20.50
CA TRP A 1041 -25.09 29.38 -19.13
C TRP A 1041 -23.92 30.18 -18.54
N GLN A 1042 -24.07 30.66 -17.32
CA GLN A 1042 -23.04 31.38 -16.59
C GLN A 1042 -23.18 31.09 -15.10
N ASP A 1043 -22.07 30.78 -14.44
CA ASP A 1043 -22.00 30.58 -13.00
C ASP A 1043 -21.01 31.57 -12.40
N GLU A 1044 -21.53 32.53 -11.63
CA GLU A 1044 -20.73 33.58 -10.98
C GLU A 1044 -19.89 33.04 -9.81
N THR A 1045 -20.22 31.84 -9.30
CA THR A 1045 -19.49 31.19 -8.20
C THR A 1045 -18.31 30.33 -8.67
N TYR A 1046 -18.12 30.21 -10.00
CA TYR A 1046 -17.09 29.41 -10.62
C TYR A 1046 -15.67 30.00 -10.41
N ASP A 1047 -14.84 29.33 -9.61
CA ASP A 1047 -13.42 29.69 -9.43
C ASP A 1047 -12.56 29.12 -10.58
N HIS A 1048 -12.09 30.01 -11.47
CA HIS A 1048 -11.18 29.67 -12.56
C HIS A 1048 -9.84 29.05 -12.10
N ARG A 1049 -9.48 29.17 -10.81
CA ARG A 1049 -8.30 28.53 -10.20
C ARG A 1049 -8.55 27.07 -9.82
N LYS A 1050 -9.81 26.62 -9.80
CA LYS A 1050 -10.22 25.23 -9.51
C LYS A 1050 -11.08 24.63 -10.64
N PRO A 1051 -10.56 24.55 -11.88
CA PRO A 1051 -11.35 24.28 -13.08
C PRO A 1051 -11.90 22.85 -13.23
N TRP A 1052 -11.83 22.02 -12.19
CA TRP A 1052 -12.10 20.58 -12.23
C TRP A 1052 -13.31 20.14 -11.39
N GLN A 1053 -14.13 21.09 -10.91
CA GLN A 1053 -15.25 20.78 -10.00
C GLN A 1053 -16.61 20.65 -10.71
N THR A 1054 -16.76 21.27 -11.89
CA THR A 1054 -18.06 21.43 -12.54
C THR A 1054 -17.90 21.22 -14.05
N GLY A 1055 -18.55 20.19 -14.57
CA GLY A 1055 -18.76 19.97 -15.99
C GLY A 1055 -20.19 20.37 -16.39
N LEU A 1056 -20.44 20.43 -17.68
CA LEU A 1056 -21.74 20.70 -18.25
C LEU A 1056 -22.18 19.54 -19.14
N ARG A 1057 -23.49 19.35 -19.27
CA ARG A 1057 -24.09 18.41 -20.19
C ARG A 1057 -25.15 19.13 -21.00
N TRP A 1058 -25.11 18.98 -22.32
CA TRP A 1058 -26.11 19.55 -23.22
C TRP A 1058 -27.26 18.57 -23.41
N GLU A 1059 -28.46 18.95 -22.96
CA GLU A 1059 -29.68 18.15 -23.05
C GLU A 1059 -30.90 19.04 -23.29
N ASP A 1060 -31.78 18.60 -24.18
CA ASP A 1060 -33.08 19.24 -24.46
C ASP A 1060 -33.00 20.77 -24.69
N GLY A 1061 -31.91 21.24 -25.32
CA GLY A 1061 -31.72 22.66 -25.62
C GLY A 1061 -31.18 23.52 -24.47
N ALA A 1062 -30.71 22.92 -23.38
CA ALA A 1062 -30.18 23.61 -22.21
C ALA A 1062 -28.87 22.99 -21.71
N PHE A 1063 -28.08 23.80 -20.98
CA PHE A 1063 -26.91 23.33 -20.25
C PHE A 1063 -27.30 22.85 -18.85
N VAL A 1064 -26.97 21.60 -18.53
CA VAL A 1064 -27.18 20.98 -17.23
C VAL A 1064 -25.84 20.79 -16.52
N THR A 1065 -25.74 21.25 -15.28
CA THR A 1065 -24.52 21.09 -14.48
C THR A 1065 -24.31 19.64 -14.06
N VAL A 1066 -23.11 19.10 -14.27
CA VAL A 1066 -22.70 17.74 -13.88
C VAL A 1066 -21.33 17.74 -13.20
N PRO A 1067 -20.97 16.72 -12.39
CA PRO A 1067 -19.59 16.59 -11.91
C PRO A 1067 -18.61 16.49 -13.07
N PHE A 1068 -17.50 17.22 -13.00
CA PHE A 1068 -16.43 17.11 -14.00
C PHE A 1068 -15.76 15.74 -13.91
N ASP A 1069 -15.58 15.09 -15.04
CA ASP A 1069 -15.12 13.70 -15.16
C ASP A 1069 -13.63 13.55 -15.46
N GLY A 1070 -12.91 14.66 -15.65
CA GLY A 1070 -11.49 14.65 -16.03
C GLY A 1070 -11.20 14.75 -17.53
N ALA A 1071 -12.22 14.66 -18.40
CA ALA A 1071 -12.05 14.59 -19.85
C ALA A 1071 -12.55 15.86 -20.56
N ASP A 1072 -13.86 16.11 -20.55
CA ASP A 1072 -14.50 17.16 -21.35
C ASP A 1072 -15.25 18.16 -20.47
N ARG A 1073 -15.20 19.46 -20.80
CA ARG A 1073 -15.92 20.48 -20.01
C ARG A 1073 -17.43 20.49 -20.29
N VAL A 1074 -17.82 20.07 -21.49
CA VAL A 1074 -19.21 19.87 -21.91
C VAL A 1074 -19.36 18.49 -22.52
N ARG A 1075 -20.32 17.72 -22.01
CA ARG A 1075 -20.78 16.47 -22.62
C ARG A 1075 -21.96 16.76 -23.54
N SER A 1076 -21.90 16.23 -24.76
CA SER A 1076 -23.00 16.25 -25.72
C SER A 1076 -23.33 14.82 -26.14
N PRO A 1077 -24.61 14.45 -26.31
CA PRO A 1077 -25.00 13.15 -26.82
C PRO A 1077 -24.69 12.96 -28.32
N ALA A 1078 -24.44 14.05 -29.05
CA ALA A 1078 -24.10 14.00 -30.47
C ALA A 1078 -22.61 13.72 -30.67
N GLU A 1079 -22.29 12.71 -31.48
CA GLU A 1079 -20.93 12.56 -31.99
C GLU A 1079 -20.70 13.59 -33.11
N PRO A 1080 -19.65 14.43 -33.03
CA PRO A 1080 -19.34 15.38 -34.10
C PRO A 1080 -19.07 14.65 -35.40
N ALA A 1081 -19.56 15.19 -36.52
CA ALA A 1081 -19.31 14.58 -37.83
C ALA A 1081 -17.79 14.44 -38.08
N ALA A 1082 -17.38 13.25 -38.54
CA ALA A 1082 -15.97 13.00 -38.84
C ALA A 1082 -15.46 13.84 -40.01
N ARG A 1083 -16.35 14.15 -40.96
CA ARG A 1083 -16.06 15.01 -42.13
C ARG A 1083 -17.32 15.66 -42.70
N GLU A 1084 -17.15 16.79 -43.37
CA GLU A 1084 -18.17 17.52 -44.12
C GLU A 1084 -17.61 17.97 -45.48
N THR A 1085 -18.45 18.01 -46.51
CA THR A 1085 -18.05 18.41 -47.86
C THR A 1085 -18.59 19.79 -48.18
N VAL A 1086 -17.73 20.70 -48.64
CA VAL A 1086 -18.07 22.11 -48.87
C VAL A 1086 -17.58 22.55 -50.25
N LEU A 1087 -18.41 23.28 -50.99
CA LEU A 1087 -18.04 23.89 -52.27
C LEU A 1087 -17.70 25.36 -52.05
N PHE A 1088 -16.49 25.79 -52.43
CA PHE A 1088 -16.06 27.18 -52.29
C PHE A 1088 -16.56 28.06 -53.44
N PRO A 1089 -16.73 29.38 -53.23
CA PRO A 1089 -17.18 30.28 -54.29
C PRO A 1089 -16.23 30.28 -55.49
N GLY A 1090 -16.80 30.25 -56.70
CA GLY A 1090 -16.05 30.21 -57.96
C GLY A 1090 -15.40 28.87 -58.29
N ASP A 1091 -15.72 27.80 -57.56
CA ASP A 1091 -15.15 26.46 -57.74
C ASP A 1091 -16.16 25.44 -58.26
N ASP A 1092 -15.68 24.43 -58.99
CA ASP A 1092 -16.46 23.29 -59.48
C ASP A 1092 -16.18 21.99 -58.71
N ARG A 1093 -15.16 21.99 -57.84
CA ARG A 1093 -14.74 20.82 -57.08
C ARG A 1093 -15.01 20.98 -55.58
N PRO A 1094 -15.54 19.96 -54.90
CA PRO A 1094 -15.75 20.04 -53.46
C PRO A 1094 -14.43 19.89 -52.67
N ARG A 1095 -14.38 20.51 -51.49
CA ARG A 1095 -13.35 20.34 -50.46
C ARG A 1095 -13.93 19.56 -49.28
N THR A 1096 -13.07 19.06 -48.41
CA THR A 1096 -13.52 18.32 -47.22
C THR A 1096 -12.97 18.93 -45.95
N VAL A 1097 -13.83 19.11 -44.96
CA VAL A 1097 -13.45 19.52 -43.61
C VAL A 1097 -13.47 18.27 -42.74
N HIS A 1098 -12.36 17.97 -42.08
CA HIS A 1098 -12.17 16.79 -41.25
C HIS A 1098 -11.99 17.16 -39.79
N ARG A 1099 -12.51 16.31 -38.91
CA ARG A 1099 -12.15 16.33 -37.48
C ARG A 1099 -10.97 15.37 -37.27
N ALA A 1100 -9.87 15.90 -36.76
CA ALA A 1100 -8.67 15.14 -36.41
C ALA A 1100 -8.42 15.19 -34.90
N VAL A 1101 -8.05 14.06 -34.30
CA VAL A 1101 -7.72 13.97 -32.87
C VAL A 1101 -6.25 13.59 -32.72
N HIS A 1102 -5.49 14.39 -32.00
CA HIS A 1102 -4.07 14.16 -31.76
C HIS A 1102 -3.77 14.15 -30.26
N ARG A 1103 -3.05 13.14 -29.76
CA ARG A 1103 -2.58 13.14 -28.37
C ARG A 1103 -1.30 13.95 -28.23
N VAL A 1104 -1.32 14.89 -27.31
CA VAL A 1104 -0.24 15.84 -27.03
C VAL A 1104 0.02 15.83 -25.54
N GLY A 1105 1.24 15.44 -25.13
CA GLY A 1105 1.60 15.40 -23.71
C GLY A 1105 0.69 14.51 -22.84
N GLY A 1106 0.02 13.53 -23.47
CA GLY A 1106 -0.96 12.66 -22.84
C GLY A 1106 -2.42 13.13 -22.90
N THR A 1107 -2.68 14.33 -23.43
CA THR A 1107 -4.04 14.89 -23.60
C THR A 1107 -4.49 14.77 -25.05
N ALA A 1108 -5.70 14.26 -25.30
CA ALA A 1108 -6.30 14.30 -26.63
C ALA A 1108 -6.68 15.74 -26.96
N GLN A 1109 -6.17 16.28 -28.06
CA GLN A 1109 -6.53 17.59 -28.60
C GLN A 1109 -7.24 17.39 -29.94
N GLU A 1110 -8.32 18.14 -30.14
CA GLU A 1110 -9.11 18.06 -31.36
C GLU A 1110 -8.80 19.25 -32.28
N PHE A 1111 -8.76 18.96 -33.57
CA PHE A 1111 -8.44 19.90 -34.64
C PHE A 1111 -9.44 19.76 -35.78
N GLY A 1112 -9.75 20.89 -36.41
CA GLY A 1112 -10.36 20.90 -37.73
C GLY A 1112 -9.28 20.96 -38.80
N GLU A 1113 -9.45 20.22 -39.88
CA GLU A 1113 -8.57 20.22 -41.04
C GLU A 1113 -9.38 20.48 -42.31
N LEU A 1114 -9.07 21.55 -43.04
CA LEU A 1114 -9.58 21.76 -44.40
C LEU A 1114 -8.66 21.03 -45.38
N ARG A 1115 -9.23 20.17 -46.21
CA ARG A 1115 -8.54 19.40 -47.23
C ARG A 1115 -9.00 19.80 -48.63
N GLY A 1116 -8.02 20.01 -49.50
CA GLY A 1116 -8.21 20.35 -50.91
C GLY A 1116 -8.84 19.20 -51.69
N PRO A 1117 -9.17 19.39 -52.99
CA PRO A 1117 -9.75 18.35 -53.83
C PRO A 1117 -8.88 17.09 -53.96
N GLY A 1118 -7.55 17.24 -53.84
CA GLY A 1118 -6.59 16.14 -53.81
C GLY A 1118 -6.49 15.38 -52.48
N GLY A 1119 -7.20 15.83 -51.43
CA GLY A 1119 -7.16 15.25 -50.09
C GLY A 1119 -6.04 15.77 -49.17
N ASP A 1120 -5.16 16.62 -49.69
CA ASP A 1120 -4.08 17.27 -48.94
C ASP A 1120 -4.62 18.31 -47.96
N VAL A 1121 -4.00 18.41 -46.77
CA VAL A 1121 -4.39 19.40 -45.75
C VAL A 1121 -3.92 20.79 -46.17
N VAL A 1122 -4.87 21.70 -46.31
CA VAL A 1122 -4.67 23.09 -46.76
C VAL A 1122 -4.59 24.03 -45.57
N ALA A 1123 -5.46 23.84 -44.58
CA ALA A 1123 -5.53 24.62 -43.36
C ALA A 1123 -5.92 23.72 -42.18
N ALA A 1124 -5.53 24.10 -40.96
CA ALA A 1124 -5.96 23.42 -39.75
C ALA A 1124 -6.13 24.40 -38.58
N TRP A 1125 -6.96 24.08 -37.61
CA TRP A 1125 -7.24 24.93 -36.44
C TRP A 1125 -7.60 24.10 -35.22
N ALA A 1126 -7.44 24.66 -34.02
CA ALA A 1126 -7.77 23.97 -32.78
C ALA A 1126 -9.28 24.06 -32.48
N LEU A 1127 -9.88 22.96 -32.06
CA LEU A 1127 -11.25 22.91 -31.51
C LEU A 1127 -11.25 22.92 -29.97
N THR A 1128 -10.11 22.62 -29.35
CA THR A 1128 -9.89 22.61 -27.89
C THR A 1128 -8.62 23.37 -27.50
N GLY A 1129 -8.63 24.16 -26.42
CA GLY A 1129 -7.47 24.82 -25.82
C GLY A 1129 -7.35 26.34 -26.01
N ARG A 1130 -6.17 26.92 -25.71
CA ARG A 1130 -5.94 28.39 -25.68
C ARG A 1130 -5.97 29.11 -27.04
N GLY A 1131 -6.06 28.38 -28.15
CA GLY A 1131 -5.99 28.91 -29.52
C GLY A 1131 -7.28 28.79 -30.33
N VAL A 1132 -8.39 28.44 -29.67
CA VAL A 1132 -9.66 28.13 -30.34
C VAL A 1132 -10.42 29.40 -30.75
N PHE A 1133 -10.24 30.51 -30.03
CA PHE A 1133 -11.00 31.75 -30.24
C PHE A 1133 -10.12 33.00 -30.32
N GLY A 1134 -10.61 33.99 -31.07
CA GLY A 1134 -10.09 35.34 -31.25
C GLY A 1134 -9.35 35.53 -32.58
N ARG A 1135 -9.60 36.66 -33.24
CA ARG A 1135 -8.96 37.02 -34.51
C ARG A 1135 -7.45 37.11 -34.35
N ARG A 1136 -6.72 36.73 -35.39
CA ARG A 1136 -5.25 36.71 -35.39
C ARG A 1136 -4.73 36.02 -34.11
N ASN A 1137 -5.28 34.84 -33.79
CA ASN A 1137 -4.69 33.90 -32.80
C ASN A 1137 -4.06 32.64 -33.43
N GLY A 1138 -4.48 32.28 -34.65
CA GLY A 1138 -3.86 31.26 -35.50
C GLY A 1138 -3.64 31.77 -36.93
N ARG A 1139 -2.70 31.16 -37.66
CA ARG A 1139 -2.35 31.58 -39.04
C ARG A 1139 -3.33 31.12 -40.11
N TRP A 1140 -4.12 30.08 -39.83
CA TRP A 1140 -4.94 29.38 -40.83
C TRP A 1140 -6.45 29.63 -40.68
N VAL A 1141 -6.83 30.41 -39.67
CA VAL A 1141 -8.21 30.86 -39.35
C VAL A 1141 -8.13 32.28 -38.78
N ALA A 1142 -7.32 33.13 -39.41
CA ALA A 1142 -6.88 34.37 -38.79
C ALA A 1142 -7.93 35.48 -38.87
N GLY A 1143 -8.74 35.46 -39.93
CA GLY A 1143 -9.87 36.36 -40.12
C GLY A 1143 -11.09 35.98 -39.29
N SER A 1144 -11.23 34.72 -38.94
CA SER A 1144 -12.40 34.20 -38.24
C SER A 1144 -12.19 34.22 -36.72
N PRO A 1145 -13.15 34.72 -35.91
CA PRO A 1145 -13.06 34.65 -34.46
C PRO A 1145 -13.01 33.21 -33.94
N PHE A 1146 -13.64 32.27 -34.64
CA PHE A 1146 -13.51 30.81 -34.46
C PHE A 1146 -13.90 30.11 -35.76
N ALA A 1147 -13.57 28.81 -35.88
CA ALA A 1147 -14.01 27.97 -37.00
C ALA A 1147 -14.67 26.69 -36.47
N PRO A 1148 -15.89 26.34 -36.93
CA PRO A 1148 -16.65 25.24 -36.37
C PRO A 1148 -16.13 23.86 -36.84
N PRO A 1149 -16.43 22.77 -36.10
CA PRO A 1149 -16.16 21.39 -36.53
C PRO A 1149 -16.97 21.01 -37.79
N PRO A 1150 -16.64 19.88 -38.46
CA PRO A 1150 -17.48 19.36 -39.53
C PRO A 1150 -18.90 19.08 -39.03
N GLY A 1151 -19.88 19.24 -39.91
CA GLY A 1151 -21.31 19.17 -39.60
C GLY A 1151 -21.97 20.55 -39.50
N TRP A 1152 -21.19 21.63 -39.48
CA TRP A 1152 -21.65 23.00 -39.24
C TRP A 1152 -21.27 23.99 -40.35
N TRP A 1153 -20.47 23.58 -41.34
CA TRP A 1153 -20.03 24.48 -42.41
C TRP A 1153 -21.15 24.87 -43.38
N HIS A 1154 -22.19 24.03 -43.52
CA HIS A 1154 -23.39 24.35 -44.28
C HIS A 1154 -24.16 25.61 -43.79
N LEU A 1155 -23.93 26.05 -42.55
CA LEU A 1155 -24.51 27.29 -42.00
C LEU A 1155 -23.67 28.53 -42.30
N LEU A 1156 -22.43 28.37 -42.73
CA LEU A 1156 -21.54 29.49 -43.06
C LEU A 1156 -21.99 30.17 -44.36
N ARG A 1157 -21.57 31.42 -44.53
CA ARG A 1157 -21.80 32.19 -45.77
C ARG A 1157 -20.48 32.72 -46.35
N PRO A 1158 -20.35 32.82 -47.68
CA PRO A 1158 -19.20 33.46 -48.30
C PRO A 1158 -19.07 34.91 -47.83
N ARG A 1159 -17.86 35.34 -47.49
CA ARG A 1159 -17.60 36.74 -47.12
C ARG A 1159 -17.35 37.65 -48.32
N ASP A 1160 -16.75 37.10 -49.37
CA ASP A 1160 -16.28 37.81 -50.57
C ASP A 1160 -16.30 36.86 -51.77
N GLU A 1161 -17.43 36.76 -52.47
CA GLU A 1161 -17.59 35.78 -53.55
C GLU A 1161 -16.67 36.07 -54.74
N GLU A 1162 -16.46 37.34 -55.09
CA GLU A 1162 -15.59 37.77 -56.19
C GLU A 1162 -14.12 37.55 -55.83
N GLY A 1163 -13.70 37.94 -54.63
CA GLY A 1163 -12.36 37.67 -54.11
C GLY A 1163 -12.07 36.17 -54.03
N SER A 1164 -13.00 35.37 -53.50
CA SER A 1164 -12.89 33.91 -53.44
C SER A 1164 -12.76 33.28 -54.83
N ALA A 1165 -13.54 33.73 -55.82
CA ALA A 1165 -13.43 33.27 -57.20
C ALA A 1165 -12.06 33.63 -57.82
N ARG A 1166 -11.53 34.83 -57.52
CA ARG A 1166 -10.18 35.23 -57.95
C ARG A 1166 -9.11 34.30 -57.38
N LEU A 1167 -9.22 33.86 -56.12
CA LEU A 1167 -8.26 32.94 -55.51
C LEU A 1167 -8.15 31.59 -56.27
N ARG A 1168 -9.24 31.11 -56.88
CA ARG A 1168 -9.28 29.86 -57.68
C ARG A 1168 -8.41 29.92 -58.93
N THR A 1169 -8.11 31.12 -59.42
CA THR A 1169 -7.34 31.36 -60.64
C THR A 1169 -5.90 31.84 -60.36
N VAL A 1170 -5.48 31.90 -59.10
CA VAL A 1170 -4.12 32.30 -58.73
C VAL A 1170 -3.10 31.27 -59.22
N ASP A 1171 -2.17 31.71 -60.06
CA ASP A 1171 -1.08 30.91 -60.59
C ASP A 1171 0.24 31.13 -59.81
N THR A 1172 1.28 30.39 -60.19
CA THR A 1172 2.59 30.49 -59.53
C THR A 1172 3.22 31.88 -59.71
N ALA A 1173 2.98 32.56 -60.83
CA ALA A 1173 3.53 33.89 -61.09
C ALA A 1173 2.91 34.93 -60.14
N THR A 1174 1.60 34.91 -59.97
CA THR A 1174 0.88 35.76 -59.00
C THR A 1174 1.34 35.48 -57.57
N ALA A 1175 1.56 34.21 -57.21
CA ALA A 1175 2.07 33.84 -55.89
C ALA A 1175 3.52 34.30 -55.65
N GLU A 1176 4.37 34.27 -56.69
CA GLU A 1176 5.73 34.84 -56.60
C GLU A 1176 5.68 36.36 -56.48
N GLU A 1177 4.77 37.03 -57.19
CA GLU A 1177 4.53 38.47 -57.05
C GLU A 1177 4.11 38.84 -55.61
N LEU A 1178 3.19 38.08 -55.00
CA LEU A 1178 2.81 38.23 -53.58
C LEU A 1178 4.02 38.09 -52.65
N LEU A 1179 4.85 37.08 -52.85
CA LEU A 1179 6.06 36.87 -52.05
C LEU A 1179 7.12 37.97 -52.28
N ALA A 1180 7.23 38.48 -53.51
CA ALA A 1180 8.13 39.57 -53.87
C ALA A 1180 7.68 40.91 -53.28
N ALA A 1181 6.36 41.16 -53.22
CA ALA A 1181 5.75 42.35 -52.66
C ALA A 1181 6.00 42.54 -51.14
N VAL A 1182 6.40 41.47 -50.43
CA VAL A 1182 6.82 41.54 -49.03
C VAL A 1182 8.23 42.12 -48.93
N GLY A 1183 8.38 43.27 -48.27
CA GLY A 1183 9.65 43.98 -48.12
C GLY A 1183 10.72 43.25 -47.28
N PRO A 1184 12.01 43.62 -47.41
CA PRO A 1184 13.12 42.97 -46.71
C PRO A 1184 13.06 43.12 -45.18
N GLU A 1185 12.54 44.24 -44.67
CA GLU A 1185 12.35 44.48 -43.23
C GLU A 1185 11.26 43.58 -42.63
N THR A 1186 10.15 43.40 -43.36
CA THR A 1186 9.07 42.47 -43.01
C THR A 1186 9.57 41.03 -42.97
N ARG A 1187 10.34 40.59 -43.98
CA ARG A 1187 10.97 39.25 -44.01
C ARG A 1187 11.91 39.03 -42.82
N THR A 1188 12.71 40.04 -42.49
CA THR A 1188 13.61 40.01 -41.33
C THR A 1188 12.82 39.90 -40.02
N SER A 1189 11.75 40.68 -39.87
CA SER A 1189 10.85 40.64 -38.71
C SER A 1189 10.19 39.27 -38.55
N VAL A 1190 9.71 38.66 -39.64
CA VAL A 1190 9.17 37.29 -39.66
C VAL A 1190 10.22 36.29 -39.16
N ARG A 1191 11.47 36.40 -39.64
CA ARG A 1191 12.59 35.55 -39.24
C ARG A 1191 12.97 35.70 -37.75
N GLU A 1192 12.90 36.91 -37.21
CA GLU A 1192 13.20 37.21 -35.80
C GLU A 1192 12.08 36.74 -34.86
N LEU A 1193 10.83 36.99 -35.24
CA LEU A 1193 9.63 36.55 -34.49
C LEU A 1193 9.58 35.04 -34.33
N ARG A 1194 10.14 34.28 -35.29
CA ARG A 1194 10.30 32.82 -35.19
C ARG A 1194 11.11 32.37 -33.97
N GLY A 1195 12.12 33.13 -33.55
CA GLY A 1195 13.06 32.77 -32.48
C GLY A 1195 12.83 33.48 -31.14
N ALA A 1196 11.89 34.42 -31.08
CA ALA A 1196 11.61 35.19 -29.88
C ALA A 1196 10.98 34.32 -28.76
N ARG A 1197 11.01 34.79 -27.50
CA ARG A 1197 10.23 34.18 -26.41
C ARG A 1197 8.85 34.83 -26.36
N SER A 1198 7.79 34.05 -26.19
CA SER A 1198 6.41 34.53 -26.10
C SER A 1198 6.21 35.50 -24.92
N GLY A 1199 5.46 36.60 -25.12
CA GLY A 1199 4.96 37.47 -24.04
C GLY A 1199 5.62 38.84 -23.90
N ALA A 1200 6.65 39.17 -24.68
CA ALA A 1200 7.22 40.52 -24.70
C ALA A 1200 6.35 41.49 -25.52
N ARG A 1201 6.12 42.72 -25.03
CA ARG A 1201 5.38 43.77 -25.73
C ARG A 1201 5.90 44.03 -27.16
N VAL A 1202 7.23 44.02 -27.31
CA VAL A 1202 7.92 44.18 -28.60
C VAL A 1202 7.52 43.10 -29.61
N VAL A 1203 7.29 41.86 -29.16
CA VAL A 1203 6.82 40.76 -30.03
C VAL A 1203 5.42 41.07 -30.55
N HIS A 1204 4.51 41.54 -29.68
CA HIS A 1204 3.13 41.86 -30.08
C HIS A 1204 3.07 43.01 -31.08
N GLU A 1205 3.79 44.12 -30.82
CA GLU A 1205 3.84 45.27 -31.71
C GLU A 1205 4.44 44.90 -33.07
N THR A 1206 5.52 44.12 -33.08
CA THR A 1206 6.13 43.61 -34.33
C THR A 1206 5.18 42.68 -35.07
N THR A 1207 4.43 41.80 -34.37
CA THR A 1207 3.44 40.93 -35.00
C THR A 1207 2.33 41.73 -35.69
N GLN A 1208 1.78 42.76 -35.03
CA GLN A 1208 0.73 43.59 -35.64
C GLN A 1208 1.26 44.36 -36.85
N ARG A 1209 2.48 44.90 -36.77
CA ARG A 1209 3.12 45.59 -37.91
C ARG A 1209 3.26 44.65 -39.11
N VAL A 1210 3.88 43.48 -38.91
CA VAL A 1210 4.07 42.49 -39.99
C VAL A 1210 2.71 42.10 -40.58
N TRP A 1211 1.69 41.93 -39.74
CA TRP A 1211 0.35 41.59 -40.22
C TRP A 1211 -0.23 42.65 -41.16
N SER A 1212 -0.15 43.92 -40.76
CA SER A 1212 -0.62 45.04 -41.59
C SER A 1212 0.14 45.12 -42.92
N GLU A 1213 1.47 44.99 -42.89
CA GLU A 1213 2.33 45.02 -44.09
C GLU A 1213 2.01 43.87 -45.06
N LEU A 1214 1.74 42.66 -44.54
CA LEU A 1214 1.31 41.54 -45.37
C LEU A 1214 -0.07 41.78 -45.98
N GLY A 1215 -1.01 42.36 -45.22
CA GLY A 1215 -2.33 42.74 -45.74
C GLY A 1215 -2.24 43.80 -46.84
N GLU A 1216 -1.36 44.79 -46.73
CA GLU A 1216 -1.11 45.76 -47.80
C GLU A 1216 -0.52 45.12 -49.06
N ALA A 1217 0.39 44.15 -48.91
CA ALA A 1217 0.92 43.40 -50.04
C ALA A 1217 -0.19 42.62 -50.76
N ILE A 1218 -1.11 42.01 -50.02
CA ILE A 1218 -2.27 41.28 -50.57
C ILE A 1218 -3.18 42.24 -51.34
N ARG A 1219 -3.60 43.36 -50.74
CA ARG A 1219 -4.49 44.34 -51.42
C ARG A 1219 -3.88 44.92 -52.70
N ARG A 1220 -2.54 44.98 -52.78
CA ARG A 1220 -1.84 45.47 -53.98
C ARG A 1220 -1.86 44.47 -55.12
N VAL A 1221 -1.66 43.18 -54.83
CA VAL A 1221 -1.51 42.13 -55.86
C VAL A 1221 -2.84 41.45 -56.18
N LEU A 1222 -3.77 41.42 -55.23
CA LEU A 1222 -5.12 40.84 -55.34
C LEU A 1222 -6.18 41.90 -54.94
N PRO A 1223 -6.35 42.98 -55.71
CA PRO A 1223 -7.31 44.04 -55.41
C PRO A 1223 -8.78 43.58 -55.42
N GLU A 1224 -9.08 42.44 -56.05
CA GLU A 1224 -10.41 41.83 -56.08
C GLU A 1224 -10.81 41.22 -54.73
N VAL A 1225 -9.85 41.00 -53.81
CA VAL A 1225 -10.14 40.60 -52.43
C VAL A 1225 -10.39 41.85 -51.59
N THR A 1226 -11.65 42.11 -51.32
CA THR A 1226 -12.12 43.36 -50.70
C THR A 1226 -12.49 43.20 -49.22
N HIS A 1227 -12.80 41.98 -48.77
CA HIS A 1227 -13.24 41.75 -47.39
C HIS A 1227 -12.06 41.58 -46.41
N GLU A 1228 -12.01 42.45 -45.39
CA GLU A 1228 -10.88 42.55 -44.43
C GLU A 1228 -10.54 41.24 -43.71
N HIS A 1229 -11.53 40.41 -43.38
CA HIS A 1229 -11.28 39.11 -42.74
C HIS A 1229 -10.63 38.09 -43.69
N VAL A 1230 -10.96 38.15 -44.99
CA VAL A 1230 -10.34 37.29 -46.00
C VAL A 1230 -8.88 37.74 -46.17
N VAL A 1231 -8.62 39.05 -46.18
CA VAL A 1231 -7.26 39.61 -46.17
C VAL A 1231 -6.45 39.16 -44.95
N ASP A 1232 -7.04 39.15 -43.75
CA ASP A 1232 -6.39 38.62 -42.54
C ASP A 1232 -6.04 37.13 -42.69
N GLY A 1233 -6.96 36.29 -43.18
CA GLY A 1233 -6.69 34.89 -43.45
C GLY A 1233 -5.55 34.68 -44.45
N LEU A 1234 -5.57 35.42 -45.55
CA LEU A 1234 -4.52 35.40 -46.56
C LEU A 1234 -3.17 35.88 -46.00
N ALA A 1235 -3.16 36.88 -45.12
CA ALA A 1235 -1.94 37.36 -44.47
C ALA A 1235 -1.29 36.27 -43.60
N GLY A 1236 -2.08 35.45 -42.91
CA GLY A 1236 -1.57 34.31 -42.14
C GLY A 1236 -0.94 33.21 -43.01
N VAL A 1237 -1.53 32.94 -44.18
CA VAL A 1237 -0.96 32.01 -45.18
C VAL A 1237 0.31 32.57 -45.80
N LEU A 1238 0.28 33.84 -46.22
CA LEU A 1238 1.44 34.52 -46.80
C LEU A 1238 2.60 34.60 -45.81
N TRP A 1239 2.33 34.85 -44.53
CA TRP A 1239 3.34 34.78 -43.46
C TRP A 1239 4.04 33.42 -43.46
N SER A 1240 3.26 32.33 -43.49
CA SER A 1240 3.80 30.96 -43.48
C SER A 1240 4.61 30.65 -44.75
N ALA A 1241 4.21 31.19 -45.90
CA ALA A 1241 4.95 31.06 -47.15
C ALA A 1241 6.28 31.84 -47.13
N VAL A 1242 6.31 33.04 -46.53
CA VAL A 1242 7.54 33.80 -46.28
C VAL A 1242 8.48 33.00 -45.36
N GLU A 1243 7.95 32.39 -44.30
CA GLU A 1243 8.75 31.51 -43.43
C GLU A 1243 9.33 30.31 -44.19
N CYS A 1244 8.56 29.68 -45.09
CA CYS A 1244 9.06 28.60 -45.93
C CYS A 1244 10.24 29.07 -46.79
N ARG A 1245 10.15 30.26 -47.40
CA ARG A 1245 11.24 30.85 -48.20
C ARG A 1245 12.49 31.09 -47.37
N GLU A 1246 12.35 31.63 -46.16
CA GLU A 1246 13.47 31.85 -45.23
C GLU A 1246 14.09 30.54 -44.73
N LEU A 1247 13.27 29.50 -44.50
CA LEU A 1247 13.75 28.17 -44.11
C LEU A 1247 14.46 27.47 -45.26
N ALA A 1248 14.00 27.62 -46.50
CA ALA A 1248 14.61 27.03 -47.68
C ALA A 1248 15.95 27.71 -48.06
N ALA A 1249 16.13 28.99 -47.72
CA ALA A 1249 17.36 29.73 -47.98
C ALA A 1249 18.53 29.35 -47.03
N ARG A 1250 18.22 28.95 -45.79
CA ARG A 1250 19.21 28.64 -44.73
C ARG A 1250 20.20 27.51 -45.06
N PRO A 1251 19.80 26.35 -45.62
CA PRO A 1251 20.69 25.21 -45.79
C PRO A 1251 21.61 25.31 -47.01
N ARG A 1252 21.40 26.28 -47.91
CA ARG A 1252 22.23 26.49 -49.10
C ARG A 1252 23.54 27.23 -48.80
N GLY A 1253 23.66 27.85 -47.62
CA GLY A 1253 24.87 28.52 -47.14
C GLY A 1253 25.21 28.11 -45.71
N ALA A 1254 25.76 26.90 -45.54
CA ALA A 1254 26.46 26.47 -44.33
C ALA A 1254 27.63 25.57 -44.73
#